data_AF-A0A803LBJ2-F1
#
_entry.id   AF-A0A803LBJ2-F1
#
_cell.length_a   1.000
_cell.length_b   1.000
_cell.length_c   1.000
_cell.angle_alpha   90.00
_cell.angle_beta   90.00
_cell.angle_gamma   90.00
#
_symmetry.space_group_name_H-M   'P 1'
#
loop_
_entity.id
_entity.type
_entity.pdbx_description
1 polymer ?
#
loop_
_entity_poly.entity_id
_entity_poly.type
_entity_poly.pdbx_seq_one_letter_code
_entity_poly.pdbx_strand_id
1 'polypeptide(L)'
;MRGTEDVVDYKFSDGDEDQLFDDDGNPKRTGTIWTASAHIITAIIGSGVLSLAWGTAQLGWAGGLVTLVTFSFITYYTSNLLADCYRFPDSVTGKRNHSYMEEVRANLGRVNCIACGIVQYANLSGMVIGYTITASISMVAVHKSNCFHSKGHSASCKFSNNPYMIGLGTFEIFLSQIPNFHKLTYLSTVAAIMSFGYSSIGIGLALARIISGKGGRTTLTGVEVGIDVTVADKVWRTCRALGDIAFTYSFSAVLVEIQDTLKSEPPENKVMKKANAISVFTTTTFYMLCGTLGYAAFGNDAPGNMLTGFGFYEPFWLVDLANIFIVIHLAGAYQIFTQPVFLLIESSAQKKWPNSIFVNSEYPIKIGNKTVLSLNLLRLTARTMFVVLATTLAMAIPFFNDFLSLLGSIGFWPLTVYFPVEMHIAQRKIKRRSMKWCMLQLLNFLCLLVSLAAAAGSIQGVSQGLRTIWSASAHIITSIIGSGVLSLAWGTAQLGWLGGLVTLITFSCIAFYTSNLLADCYRSPDPVTGKRNHSYMEEYANLSGMVIGYTITASISMVAVHKSNCFHRKGHSASCKFSNNPYMIGLGVFEIFLSQIPNLHNLTILSAIAAVMSFGYSSIGIGLAIATIISGKGGKTTLTGVEVGIDVTVADKDTLKSEPPENQAMKKANGISLFTVTAFYMMCGILGYAAFGNDAPGNMLTGFGFYEPFWLVDVANIFIVVHLVGAYQVFTQPVYLFYETWAREKWPNSTFVNKEYPINISNKTVLSFNLLRLTGRTIFVVIATVLAMAMPFFNDFLALLGAIGFWPLTVYFPVQMHISQRKIKRSSVKWCVLQLINFFCLLVSLAAAAGSIQGVGETLRKSKPFQYKV
;
A
#
# COMPACT_ATOMS: atom_id res chain seq x y z
N MET A 1 -42.24 35.24 34.43
CA MET A 1 -40.92 34.88 35.00
C MET A 1 -40.01 34.43 33.86
N ARG A 2 -39.28 35.38 33.26
CA ARG A 2 -38.15 35.12 32.36
C ARG A 2 -36.93 35.67 33.09
N GLY A 3 -36.02 34.80 33.49
CA GLY A 3 -34.76 35.19 34.11
C GLY A 3 -33.84 35.79 33.07
N THR A 4 -33.33 36.98 33.38
CA THR A 4 -32.21 37.66 32.73
C THR A 4 -30.92 36.91 33.05
N GLU A 5 -30.28 36.31 32.05
CA GLU A 5 -28.87 35.93 32.14
C GLU A 5 -28.05 37.15 31.72
N ASP A 6 -27.31 37.70 32.68
CA ASP A 6 -26.35 38.77 32.47
C ASP A 6 -25.22 38.29 31.55
N VAL A 7 -25.18 38.84 30.34
CA VAL A 7 -24.01 38.74 29.46
C VAL A 7 -22.92 39.61 30.08
N VAL A 8 -22.01 38.98 30.82
CA VAL A 8 -20.77 39.63 31.27
C VAL A 8 -19.88 39.79 30.05
N ASP A 9 -19.93 40.98 29.45
CA ASP A 9 -19.02 41.43 28.40
C ASP A 9 -17.65 41.71 29.04
N TYR A 10 -16.76 40.72 29.01
CA TYR A 10 -15.35 40.91 29.40
C TYR A 10 -14.67 41.77 28.34
N LYS A 11 -14.70 43.10 28.54
CA LYS A 11 -13.77 44.01 27.87
C LYS A 11 -12.37 43.75 28.42
N PHE A 12 -11.57 42.98 27.68
CA PHE A 12 -10.13 42.97 27.87
C PHE A 12 -9.59 44.38 27.56
N SER A 13 -8.68 44.90 28.39
CA SER A 13 -7.99 46.15 28.06
C SER A 13 -7.17 45.96 26.80
N ASP A 14 -7.20 46.94 25.89
CA ASP A 14 -6.46 46.95 24.60
C ASP A 14 -4.95 46.62 24.72
N GLY A 15 -4.36 46.65 25.91
CA GLY A 15 -2.96 46.27 26.17
C GLY A 15 -2.69 44.79 26.48
N ASP A 16 -3.71 43.97 26.77
CA ASP A 16 -3.55 42.53 27.06
C ASP A 16 -3.82 41.62 25.85
N GLU A 17 -4.56 42.10 24.85
CA GLU A 17 -4.81 41.35 23.60
C GLU A 17 -3.54 41.21 22.74
N ASP A 18 -2.69 42.24 22.70
CA ASP A 18 -1.38 42.24 22.01
C ASP A 18 -0.38 41.21 22.60
N GLN A 19 -0.64 40.67 23.81
CA GLN A 19 0.21 39.65 24.41
C GLN A 19 -0.13 38.21 24.01
N LEU A 20 -1.37 37.96 23.55
CA LEU A 20 -1.90 36.62 23.32
C LEU A 20 -1.84 36.16 21.84
N PHE A 21 -1.81 37.11 20.90
CA PHE A 21 -1.86 36.84 19.45
C PHE A 21 -0.63 37.39 18.72
N ASP A 22 -0.30 36.81 17.56
CA ASP A 22 0.72 37.27 16.63
C ASP A 22 0.18 38.38 15.71
N ASP A 23 1.06 38.97 14.88
CA ASP A 23 0.74 40.00 13.86
C ASP A 23 -0.27 39.56 12.78
N ASP A 24 -0.62 38.28 12.74
CA ASP A 24 -1.62 37.69 11.84
C ASP A 24 -2.95 37.35 12.53
N GLY A 25 -3.10 37.67 13.82
CA GLY A 25 -4.29 37.39 14.62
C GLY A 25 -4.43 35.94 15.11
N ASN A 26 -3.43 35.07 14.86
CA ASN A 26 -3.40 33.71 15.41
C ASN A 26 -2.75 33.67 16.80
N PRO A 27 -3.01 32.63 17.62
CA PRO A 27 -2.34 32.47 18.92
C PRO A 27 -0.81 32.55 18.80
N LYS A 28 -0.20 33.22 19.77
CA LYS A 28 1.23 33.57 19.74
C LYS A 28 2.13 32.35 19.55
N ARG A 29 2.96 32.38 18.50
CA ARG A 29 3.91 31.30 18.18
C ARG A 29 5.12 31.38 19.10
N THR A 30 5.62 30.23 19.54
CA THR A 30 6.70 30.15 20.54
C THR A 30 8.02 29.56 20.00
N GLY A 31 8.06 29.13 18.73
CA GLY A 31 9.21 28.49 18.12
C GLY A 31 10.44 29.38 18.07
N THR A 32 11.61 28.75 18.22
CA THR A 32 12.93 29.40 18.24
C THR A 32 13.85 28.74 17.23
N ILE A 33 15.05 29.31 17.04
CA ILE A 33 16.10 28.70 16.22
C ILE A 33 16.39 27.26 16.64
N TRP A 34 16.37 26.94 17.93
CA TRP A 34 16.68 25.61 18.45
C TRP A 34 15.57 24.60 18.16
N THR A 35 14.30 24.99 18.37
CA THR A 35 13.16 24.10 18.07
C THR A 35 13.05 23.87 16.58
N ALA A 36 13.22 24.91 15.75
CA ALA A 36 13.23 24.76 14.29
C ALA A 36 14.39 23.88 13.82
N SER A 37 15.61 24.07 14.36
CA SER A 37 16.74 23.21 14.02
C SER A 37 16.49 21.76 14.43
N ALA A 38 15.89 21.51 15.60
CA ALA A 38 15.53 20.17 16.04
C ALA A 38 14.49 19.51 15.11
N HIS A 39 13.47 20.27 14.67
CA HIS A 39 12.49 19.79 13.69
C HIS A 39 13.14 19.46 12.34
N ILE A 40 14.00 20.34 11.82
CA ILE A 40 14.72 20.12 10.55
C ILE A 40 15.64 18.91 10.66
N ILE A 41 16.46 18.82 11.72
CA ILE A 41 17.36 17.68 11.96
C ILE A 41 16.56 16.39 12.06
N THR A 42 15.41 16.40 12.74
CA THR A 42 14.54 15.21 12.84
C THR A 42 13.96 14.82 11.48
N ALA A 43 13.59 15.81 10.65
CA ALA A 43 13.07 15.55 9.31
C ALA A 43 14.16 15.00 8.37
N ILE A 44 15.42 15.43 8.55
CA ILE A 44 16.56 15.05 7.71
C ILE A 44 17.19 13.72 8.19
N ILE A 45 17.68 13.64 9.43
CA ILE A 45 18.45 12.49 9.95
C ILE A 45 17.53 11.32 10.33
N GLY A 46 17.04 10.60 9.34
CA GLY A 46 16.22 9.39 9.51
C GLY A 46 16.72 8.20 8.70
N SER A 47 15.81 7.48 8.06
CA SER A 47 16.14 6.31 7.22
C SER A 47 17.21 6.57 6.15
N GLY A 48 17.32 7.81 5.66
CA GLY A 48 18.26 8.19 4.62
C GLY A 48 19.74 8.03 5.01
N VAL A 49 20.13 8.30 6.25
CA VAL A 49 21.56 8.19 6.65
C VAL A 49 22.06 6.74 6.62
N LEU A 50 21.15 5.78 6.80
CA LEU A 50 21.45 4.36 6.84
C LEU A 50 21.84 3.81 5.46
N SER A 51 21.34 4.40 4.37
CA SER A 51 21.64 3.99 2.98
C SER A 51 22.86 4.68 2.39
N LEU A 52 23.43 5.69 3.06
CA LEU A 52 24.55 6.47 2.53
C LEU A 52 25.81 5.64 2.28
N ALA A 53 26.07 4.62 3.10
CA ALA A 53 27.19 3.71 2.87
C ALA A 53 27.02 2.95 1.54
N TRP A 54 25.81 2.44 1.28
CA TRP A 54 25.47 1.78 0.02
C TRP A 54 25.51 2.74 -1.17
N GLY A 55 24.92 3.95 -1.04
CA GLY A 55 24.93 4.96 -2.09
C GLY A 55 26.35 5.39 -2.47
N THR A 56 27.21 5.59 -1.47
CA THR A 56 28.64 5.87 -1.67
C THR A 56 29.35 4.68 -2.34
N ALA A 57 29.02 3.44 -1.96
CA ALA A 57 29.57 2.26 -2.62
C ALA A 57 29.15 2.13 -4.09
N GLN A 58 27.95 2.57 -4.46
CA GLN A 58 27.52 2.56 -5.88
C GLN A 58 28.22 3.65 -6.71
N LEU A 59 28.62 4.77 -6.10
CA LEU A 59 29.25 5.91 -6.78
C LEU A 59 30.79 5.92 -6.67
N GLY A 60 31.35 5.24 -5.68
CA GLY A 60 32.76 5.29 -5.32
C GLY A 60 33.15 6.54 -4.54
N TRP A 61 34.44 6.63 -4.18
CA TRP A 61 34.99 7.75 -3.42
C TRP A 61 34.75 9.10 -4.10
N ALA A 62 35.02 9.20 -5.41
CA ALA A 62 34.88 10.45 -6.14
C ALA A 62 33.40 10.85 -6.27
N GLY A 63 32.57 9.95 -6.79
CA GLY A 63 31.16 10.23 -7.04
C GLY A 63 30.37 10.46 -5.76
N GLY A 64 30.60 9.67 -4.71
CA GLY A 64 29.87 9.77 -3.44
C GLY A 64 30.13 11.08 -2.71
N LEU A 65 31.39 11.48 -2.56
CA LEU A 65 31.77 12.76 -1.92
C LEU A 65 31.24 13.97 -2.68
N VAL A 66 31.45 14.01 -3.99
CA VAL A 66 30.98 15.12 -4.84
C VAL A 66 29.46 15.25 -4.77
N THR A 67 28.74 14.13 -4.81
CA THR A 67 27.26 14.13 -4.74
C THR A 67 26.76 14.64 -3.40
N LEU A 68 27.33 14.15 -2.28
CA LEU A 68 26.95 14.57 -0.93
C LEU A 68 27.14 16.08 -0.70
N VAL A 69 28.28 16.62 -1.10
CA VAL A 69 28.57 18.07 -0.97
C VAL A 69 27.69 18.89 -1.90
N THR A 70 27.49 18.44 -3.14
CA THR A 70 26.68 19.16 -4.12
C THR A 70 25.21 19.24 -3.69
N PHE A 71 24.61 18.13 -3.25
CA PHE A 71 23.21 18.15 -2.79
C PHE A 71 23.04 18.93 -1.50
N SER A 72 24.00 18.87 -0.57
CA SER A 72 24.02 19.73 0.61
C SER A 72 23.97 21.21 0.24
N PHE A 73 24.86 21.65 -0.67
CA PHE A 73 24.91 23.05 -1.11
C PHE A 73 23.61 23.49 -1.82
N ILE A 74 23.11 22.68 -2.75
CA ILE A 74 21.86 22.97 -3.48
C ILE A 74 20.70 23.09 -2.50
N THR A 75 20.59 22.18 -1.54
CA THR A 75 19.51 22.15 -0.56
C THR A 75 19.60 23.34 0.39
N TYR A 76 20.80 23.68 0.88
CA TYR A 76 21.00 24.87 1.71
C TYR A 76 20.59 26.14 0.96
N TYR A 77 21.02 26.27 -0.30
CA TYR A 77 20.72 27.42 -1.13
C TYR A 77 19.22 27.57 -1.36
N THR A 78 18.56 26.52 -1.84
CA THR A 78 17.13 26.52 -2.19
C THR A 78 16.21 26.62 -0.97
N SER A 79 16.56 26.02 0.17
CA SER A 79 15.81 26.15 1.42
C SER A 79 15.83 27.58 1.97
N ASN A 80 16.90 28.33 1.72
CA ASN A 80 16.97 29.75 2.06
C ASN A 80 16.15 30.63 1.10
N LEU A 81 15.99 30.22 -0.17
CA LEU A 81 15.06 30.87 -1.10
C LEU A 81 13.61 30.63 -0.68
N LEU A 82 13.29 29.39 -0.30
CA LEU A 82 11.97 29.01 0.22
C LEU A 82 11.63 29.82 1.47
N ALA A 83 12.57 29.93 2.43
CA ALA A 83 12.34 30.70 3.65
C ALA A 83 12.03 32.20 3.41
N ASP A 84 12.54 32.80 2.33
CA ASP A 84 12.22 34.18 1.96
C ASP A 84 10.83 34.34 1.33
N CYS A 85 10.29 33.28 0.73
CA CYS A 85 9.01 33.29 0.02
C CYS A 85 7.81 33.09 0.97
N TYR A 86 8.07 32.67 2.22
CA TYR A 86 7.08 32.49 3.30
C TYR A 86 6.12 33.68 3.47
N ARG A 87 6.63 34.92 3.42
CA ARG A 87 5.81 36.14 3.39
C ARG A 87 5.74 36.70 1.97
N PHE A 88 4.54 37.13 1.56
CA PHE A 88 4.28 37.72 0.24
C PHE A 88 3.41 38.98 0.36
N PRO A 89 3.65 40.07 -0.40
CA PRO A 89 4.61 40.22 -1.50
C PRO A 89 6.06 40.51 -1.08
N ASP A 90 6.27 41.01 0.13
CA ASP A 90 7.59 41.28 0.69
C ASP A 90 8.00 40.18 1.70
N SER A 91 9.29 39.84 1.73
CA SER A 91 9.80 38.71 2.51
C SER A 91 9.81 38.94 4.03
N VAL A 92 9.52 40.17 4.50
CA VAL A 92 9.48 40.52 5.93
C VAL A 92 8.12 41.11 6.31
N THR A 93 7.58 42.00 5.50
CA THR A 93 6.34 42.74 5.78
C THR A 93 5.11 42.15 5.10
N GLY A 94 5.29 41.17 4.22
CA GLY A 94 4.19 40.49 3.53
C GLY A 94 3.32 39.65 4.47
N LYS A 95 2.18 39.21 3.94
CA LYS A 95 1.27 38.26 4.60
C LYS A 95 1.94 36.88 4.68
N ARG A 96 1.79 36.23 5.84
CA ARG A 96 2.24 34.84 6.08
C ARG A 96 1.47 33.83 5.23
N ASN A 97 2.15 32.79 4.79
CA ASN A 97 1.57 31.59 4.18
C ASN A 97 1.86 30.40 5.10
N HIS A 98 0.83 29.72 5.59
CA HIS A 98 0.98 28.74 6.69
C HIS A 98 1.35 27.33 6.21
N SER A 99 1.29 27.11 4.89
CA SER A 99 1.65 25.84 4.27
C SER A 99 2.39 26.08 2.97
N TYR A 100 3.18 25.09 2.55
CA TYR A 100 3.93 25.18 1.30
C TYR A 100 3.00 25.41 0.10
N MET A 101 1.82 24.78 0.07
CA MET A 101 0.83 25.01 -0.99
C MET A 101 0.31 26.45 -1.03
N GLU A 102 0.08 27.09 0.12
CA GLU A 102 -0.35 28.49 0.17
C GLU A 102 0.75 29.41 -0.36
N GLU A 103 2.00 29.13 -0.02
CA GLU A 103 3.14 29.89 -0.50
C GLU A 103 3.29 29.80 -2.03
N VAL A 104 3.18 28.58 -2.58
CA VAL A 104 3.17 28.36 -4.03
C VAL A 104 1.97 29.04 -4.69
N ARG A 105 0.80 29.04 -4.04
CA ARG A 105 -0.39 29.73 -4.55
C ARG A 105 -0.19 31.23 -4.61
N ALA A 106 0.38 31.83 -3.58
CA ALA A 106 0.63 33.27 -3.48
C ALA A 106 1.64 33.74 -4.53
N ASN A 107 2.68 32.96 -4.78
CA ASN A 107 3.77 33.34 -5.70
C ASN A 107 3.52 32.92 -7.16
N LEU A 108 2.96 31.72 -7.41
CA LEU A 108 2.90 31.10 -8.74
C LEU A 108 1.48 30.75 -9.21
N GLY A 109 0.46 31.04 -8.39
CA GLY A 109 -0.95 30.86 -8.74
C GLY A 109 -1.51 29.45 -8.52
N ARG A 110 -2.77 29.26 -8.93
CA ARG A 110 -3.59 28.10 -8.55
C ARG A 110 -3.13 26.77 -9.15
N VAL A 111 -2.67 26.76 -10.41
CA VAL A 111 -2.27 25.52 -11.10
C VAL A 111 -1.02 24.92 -10.44
N ASN A 112 -0.02 25.76 -10.18
CA ASN A 112 1.21 25.37 -9.50
C ASN A 112 0.94 24.92 -8.05
N CYS A 113 -0.01 25.56 -7.36
CA CYS A 113 -0.45 25.12 -6.03
C CYS A 113 -0.99 23.67 -6.06
N ILE A 114 -1.85 23.33 -7.03
CA ILE A 114 -2.39 21.96 -7.17
C ILE A 114 -1.26 20.97 -7.48
N ALA A 115 -0.37 21.31 -8.41
CA ALA A 115 0.78 20.47 -8.75
C ALA A 115 1.70 20.23 -7.54
N CYS A 116 2.00 21.29 -6.77
CA CYS A 116 2.76 21.20 -5.53
C CYS A 116 2.06 20.28 -4.52
N GLY A 117 0.75 20.46 -4.30
CA GLY A 117 -0.01 19.62 -3.37
C GLY A 117 0.03 18.13 -3.72
N ILE A 118 -0.16 17.78 -5.00
CA ILE A 118 -0.08 16.37 -5.44
C ILE A 118 1.27 15.76 -5.08
N VAL A 119 2.36 16.46 -5.41
CA VAL A 119 3.73 15.98 -5.17
C VAL A 119 4.07 15.97 -3.68
N GLN A 120 3.73 17.04 -2.95
CA GLN A 120 4.00 17.19 -1.52
C GLN A 120 3.32 16.07 -0.74
N TYR A 121 2.00 15.88 -0.88
CA TYR A 121 1.30 14.87 -0.11
C TYR A 121 1.64 13.42 -0.52
N ALA A 122 1.97 13.20 -1.80
CA ALA A 122 2.52 11.91 -2.22
C ALA A 122 3.86 11.62 -1.53
N ASN A 123 4.76 12.61 -1.46
CA ASN A 123 6.06 12.46 -0.80
C ASN A 123 5.91 12.30 0.72
N LEU A 124 5.06 13.10 1.37
CA LEU A 124 4.75 12.97 2.81
C LEU A 124 4.21 11.59 3.15
N SER A 125 3.23 11.09 2.39
CA SER A 125 2.67 9.75 2.58
C SER A 125 3.70 8.65 2.32
N GLY A 126 4.55 8.86 1.33
CA GLY A 126 5.67 7.98 1.01
C GLY A 126 6.69 7.87 2.15
N MET A 127 7.09 8.98 2.76
CA MET A 127 8.04 8.98 3.89
C MET A 127 7.53 8.15 5.07
N VAL A 128 6.25 8.24 5.37
CA VAL A 128 5.57 7.50 6.44
C VAL A 128 5.61 5.98 6.19
N ILE A 129 5.41 5.56 4.94
CA ILE A 129 5.58 4.17 4.50
C ILE A 129 7.04 3.74 4.69
N GLY A 130 8.00 4.57 4.26
CA GLY A 130 9.43 4.31 4.37
C GLY A 130 9.89 4.15 5.82
N TYR A 131 9.38 4.98 6.73
CA TYR A 131 9.67 4.88 8.16
C TYR A 131 9.11 3.61 8.77
N THR A 132 7.91 3.19 8.36
CA THR A 132 7.33 1.90 8.79
C THR A 132 8.23 0.73 8.39
N ILE A 133 8.73 0.73 7.14
CA ILE A 133 9.67 -0.28 6.66
C ILE A 133 10.95 -0.26 7.50
N THR A 134 11.55 0.91 7.67
CA THR A 134 12.85 1.08 8.33
C THR A 134 12.81 0.67 9.80
N ALA A 135 11.82 1.14 10.55
CA ALA A 135 11.65 0.81 11.97
C ALA A 135 11.43 -0.70 12.15
N SER A 136 10.66 -1.36 11.26
CA SER A 136 10.48 -2.81 11.31
C SER A 136 11.78 -3.59 11.05
N ILE A 137 12.62 -3.14 10.11
CA ILE A 137 13.93 -3.72 9.85
C ILE A 137 14.82 -3.59 11.09
N SER A 138 14.81 -2.44 11.76
CA SER A 138 15.56 -2.22 12.99
C SER A 138 15.07 -3.08 14.16
N MET A 139 13.77 -3.24 14.37
CA MET A 139 13.25 -4.15 15.40
C MET A 139 13.62 -5.62 15.12
N VAL A 140 13.57 -6.04 13.86
CA VAL A 140 14.04 -7.38 13.46
C VAL A 140 15.54 -7.53 13.67
N ALA A 141 16.32 -6.47 13.45
CA ALA A 141 17.76 -6.46 13.69
C ALA A 141 18.06 -6.70 15.19
N VAL A 142 17.37 -6.04 16.11
CA VAL A 142 17.48 -6.30 17.56
C VAL A 142 17.16 -7.77 17.88
N HIS A 143 16.09 -8.32 17.30
CA HIS A 143 15.71 -9.70 17.58
C HIS A 143 16.72 -10.72 17.00
N LYS A 144 17.31 -10.43 15.83
CA LYS A 144 18.40 -11.24 15.25
C LYS A 144 19.64 -11.20 16.13
N SER A 145 20.04 -10.02 16.56
CA SER A 145 21.17 -9.77 17.48
C SER A 145 21.08 -10.65 18.73
N ASN A 146 19.96 -10.55 19.45
CA ASN A 146 19.73 -11.34 20.65
C ASN A 146 19.65 -12.85 20.39
N CYS A 147 19.09 -13.26 19.24
CA CYS A 147 19.06 -14.66 18.84
C CYS A 147 20.47 -15.22 18.60
N PHE A 148 21.32 -14.50 17.87
CA PHE A 148 22.70 -14.93 17.60
C PHE A 148 23.57 -14.93 18.85
N HIS A 149 23.38 -13.95 19.74
CA HIS A 149 24.06 -13.92 21.03
C HIS A 149 23.66 -15.12 21.92
N SER A 150 22.35 -15.41 22.02
CA SER A 150 21.84 -16.50 22.87
C SER A 150 22.09 -17.91 22.30
N LYS A 151 21.97 -18.10 20.98
CA LYS A 151 21.96 -19.42 20.34
C LYS A 151 23.23 -19.76 19.55
N GLY A 152 24.19 -18.83 19.50
CA GLY A 152 25.42 -18.97 18.74
C GLY A 152 25.28 -18.65 17.25
N HIS A 153 26.42 -18.43 16.61
CA HIS A 153 26.50 -17.87 15.24
C HIS A 153 26.01 -18.81 14.12
N SER A 154 25.88 -20.11 14.40
CA SER A 154 25.37 -21.10 13.45
C SER A 154 23.84 -21.25 13.47
N ALA A 155 23.15 -20.54 14.36
CA ALA A 155 21.70 -20.63 14.50
C ALA A 155 20.94 -19.98 13.33
N SER A 156 19.84 -20.62 12.91
CA SER A 156 18.91 -20.07 11.91
C SER A 156 18.04 -18.95 12.51
N CYS A 157 18.60 -17.75 12.67
CA CYS A 157 17.90 -16.56 13.19
C CYS A 157 17.20 -15.75 12.06
N LYS A 158 16.21 -16.36 11.41
CA LYS A 158 15.40 -15.71 10.36
C LYS A 158 14.02 -15.33 10.91
N PHE A 159 13.64 -14.06 10.75
CA PHE A 159 12.38 -13.50 11.24
C PHE A 159 11.69 -12.68 10.16
N SER A 160 10.36 -12.59 10.24
CA SER A 160 9.54 -11.78 9.32
C SER A 160 9.45 -10.33 9.82
N ASN A 161 9.45 -9.36 8.90
CA ASN A 161 9.28 -7.94 9.24
C ASN A 161 7.80 -7.59 9.51
N ASN A 162 6.84 -8.31 8.93
CA ASN A 162 5.42 -7.94 8.95
C ASN A 162 4.81 -7.79 10.35
N PRO A 163 5.08 -8.68 11.33
CA PRO A 163 4.56 -8.49 12.70
C PRO A 163 5.04 -7.18 13.34
N TYR A 164 6.28 -6.77 13.04
CA TYR A 164 6.85 -5.53 13.55
C TYR A 164 6.29 -4.30 12.83
N MET A 165 5.99 -4.39 11.52
CA MET A 165 5.27 -3.34 10.79
C MET A 165 3.85 -3.15 11.34
N ILE A 166 3.12 -4.24 11.60
CA ILE A 166 1.77 -4.20 12.19
C ILE A 166 1.82 -3.63 13.61
N GLY A 167 2.79 -4.07 14.42
CA GLY A 167 3.01 -3.57 15.77
C GLY A 167 3.29 -2.06 15.78
N LEU A 168 4.17 -1.60 14.90
CA LEU A 168 4.45 -0.17 14.74
C LEU A 168 3.22 0.59 14.24
N GLY A 169 2.53 0.12 13.21
CA GLY A 169 1.31 0.75 12.72
C GLY A 169 0.23 0.86 13.80
N THR A 170 0.08 -0.17 14.63
CA THR A 170 -0.82 -0.16 15.79
C THR A 170 -0.41 0.92 16.79
N PHE A 171 0.89 1.04 17.07
CA PHE A 171 1.42 2.09 17.94
C PHE A 171 1.22 3.50 17.35
N GLU A 172 1.44 3.68 16.04
CA GLU A 172 1.25 4.95 15.34
C GLU A 172 -0.22 5.37 15.28
N ILE A 173 -1.19 4.44 15.25
CA ILE A 173 -2.61 4.78 15.38
C ILE A 173 -2.86 5.59 16.66
N PHE A 174 -2.23 5.20 17.78
CA PHE A 174 -2.37 5.92 19.05
C PHE A 174 -1.63 7.25 19.02
N LEU A 175 -0.38 7.29 18.57
CA LEU A 175 0.40 8.54 18.50
C LEU A 175 -0.21 9.57 17.55
N SER A 176 -0.76 9.11 16.42
CA SER A 176 -1.42 9.98 15.44
C SER A 176 -2.70 10.61 15.96
N GLN A 177 -3.24 10.25 17.13
CA GLN A 177 -4.35 10.99 17.74
C GLN A 177 -3.93 12.32 18.38
N ILE A 178 -2.62 12.59 18.48
CA ILE A 178 -2.11 13.86 19.03
C ILE A 178 -2.40 15.00 18.03
N PRO A 179 -3.13 16.06 18.45
CA PRO A 179 -3.77 16.99 17.50
C PRO A 179 -2.89 18.12 16.96
N ASN A 180 -1.71 18.43 17.52
CA ASN A 180 -0.95 19.64 17.12
C ASN A 180 0.58 19.50 17.24
N PHE A 181 1.32 20.07 16.29
CA PHE A 181 2.79 20.21 16.26
C PHE A 181 3.38 20.82 17.53
N HIS A 182 2.73 21.81 18.15
CA HIS A 182 3.21 22.40 19.42
C HIS A 182 3.27 21.38 20.57
N LYS A 183 2.43 20.34 20.54
CA LYS A 183 2.48 19.24 21.50
C LYS A 183 3.50 18.16 21.11
N LEU A 184 4.03 18.22 19.89
CA LEU A 184 5.05 17.29 19.37
C LEU A 184 6.48 17.79 19.57
N THR A 185 6.70 19.03 20.03
CA THR A 185 8.07 19.59 20.24
C THR A 185 8.92 18.73 21.18
N TYR A 186 8.31 18.13 22.20
CA TYR A 186 9.00 17.17 23.07
C TYR A 186 9.38 15.89 22.29
N LEU A 187 8.43 15.33 21.55
CA LEU A 187 8.63 14.12 20.74
C LEU A 187 9.71 14.32 19.67
N SER A 188 9.72 15.46 18.97
CA SER A 188 10.72 15.79 17.97
C SER A 188 12.10 16.04 18.57
N THR A 189 12.18 16.63 19.77
CA THR A 189 13.45 16.81 20.47
C THR A 189 14.06 15.46 20.85
N VAL A 190 13.25 14.54 21.39
CA VAL A 190 13.69 13.16 21.66
C VAL A 190 14.14 12.48 20.37
N ALA A 191 13.36 12.59 19.28
CA ALA A 191 13.71 12.01 18.00
C ALA A 191 15.03 12.56 17.44
N ALA A 192 15.27 13.87 17.54
CA ALA A 192 16.54 14.49 17.16
C ALA A 192 17.71 13.89 17.95
N ILE A 193 17.60 13.78 19.28
CA ILE A 193 18.66 13.19 20.14
C ILE A 193 18.93 11.73 19.75
N MET A 194 17.89 10.93 19.53
CA MET A 194 18.04 9.54 19.09
C MET A 194 18.76 9.45 17.73
N SER A 195 18.53 10.42 16.83
CA SER A 195 19.18 10.48 15.50
C SER A 195 20.69 10.65 15.56
N PHE A 196 21.15 11.53 16.45
CA PHE A 196 22.56 11.68 16.76
C PHE A 196 23.12 10.41 17.39
N GLY A 197 22.37 9.80 18.31
CA GLY A 197 22.76 8.55 18.97
C GLY A 197 23.09 7.44 17.99
N TYR A 198 22.13 7.02 17.15
CA TYR A 198 22.34 5.88 16.26
C TYR A 198 23.38 6.19 15.17
N SER A 199 23.44 7.42 14.68
CA SER A 199 24.42 7.82 13.66
C SER A 199 25.85 7.80 14.23
N SER A 200 26.02 8.30 15.46
CA SER A 200 27.32 8.28 16.15
C SER A 200 27.78 6.86 16.46
N ILE A 201 26.86 5.99 16.88
CA ILE A 201 27.16 4.57 17.09
C ILE A 201 27.59 3.91 15.77
N GLY A 202 26.85 4.16 14.68
CA GLY A 202 27.21 3.63 13.36
C GLY A 202 28.58 4.10 12.88
N ILE A 203 28.90 5.37 13.08
CA ILE A 203 30.23 5.95 12.79
C ILE A 203 31.32 5.28 13.63
N GLY A 204 31.08 5.12 14.94
CA GLY A 204 32.02 4.46 15.85
C GLY A 204 32.29 3.01 15.49
N LEU A 205 31.24 2.24 15.14
CA LEU A 205 31.36 0.87 14.68
C LEU A 205 32.10 0.77 13.33
N ALA A 206 31.84 1.69 12.40
CA ALA A 206 32.57 1.78 11.13
C ALA A 206 34.05 2.02 11.37
N LEU A 207 34.38 3.02 12.19
CA LEU A 207 35.76 3.36 12.54
C LEU A 207 36.47 2.20 13.24
N ALA A 208 35.82 1.55 14.21
CA ALA A 208 36.37 0.40 14.91
C ALA A 208 36.70 -0.76 13.95
N ARG A 209 35.81 -1.04 12.97
CA ARG A 209 36.04 -2.06 11.95
C ARG A 209 37.23 -1.74 11.05
N ILE A 210 37.36 -0.48 10.63
CA ILE A 210 38.48 0.00 9.81
C ILE A 210 39.80 -0.15 10.57
N ILE A 211 39.86 0.35 11.80
CA ILE A 211 41.08 0.31 12.64
C ILE A 211 41.47 -1.14 12.98
N SER A 212 40.50 -2.04 13.11
CA SER A 212 40.74 -3.47 13.33
C SER A 212 41.30 -4.22 12.11
N GLY A 213 41.57 -3.52 11.00
CA GLY A 213 42.08 -4.13 9.76
C GLY A 213 41.04 -4.94 8.97
N LYS A 214 39.75 -4.84 9.32
CA LYS A 214 38.63 -5.58 8.70
C LYS A 214 37.81 -4.71 7.73
N GLY A 215 38.40 -3.61 7.24
CA GLY A 215 37.79 -2.74 6.24
C GLY A 215 37.50 -3.50 4.92
N GLY A 216 36.50 -3.04 4.19
CA GLY A 216 36.12 -3.64 2.91
C GLY A 216 36.95 -3.11 1.74
N ARG A 217 36.94 -3.84 0.62
CA ARG A 217 37.58 -3.37 -0.63
C ARG A 217 36.79 -2.19 -1.20
N THR A 218 37.43 -1.03 -1.28
CA THR A 218 36.87 0.18 -1.90
C THR A 218 37.59 0.49 -3.21
N THR A 219 36.92 1.25 -4.07
CA THR A 219 37.45 1.75 -5.34
C THR A 219 37.04 3.20 -5.58
N LEU A 220 37.69 3.86 -6.55
CA LEU A 220 37.43 5.26 -6.90
C LEU A 220 36.01 5.47 -7.46
N THR A 221 35.48 4.48 -8.20
CA THR A 221 34.19 4.53 -8.91
C THR A 221 33.12 3.58 -8.34
N GLY A 222 33.43 2.90 -7.22
CA GLY A 222 32.51 2.04 -6.50
C GLY A 222 32.45 0.62 -7.06
N VAL A 223 31.28 -0.01 -6.89
CA VAL A 223 30.99 -1.35 -7.41
C VAL A 223 31.48 -1.50 -8.86
N GLU A 224 32.31 -2.51 -9.11
CA GLU A 224 32.94 -2.75 -10.41
C GLU A 224 32.05 -3.66 -11.28
N VAL A 225 32.12 -3.48 -12.60
CA VAL A 225 31.47 -4.40 -13.56
C VAL A 225 32.23 -5.71 -13.57
N GLY A 226 31.53 -6.83 -13.44
CA GLY A 226 32.13 -8.15 -13.31
C GLY A 226 31.14 -9.27 -13.62
N ILE A 227 31.44 -10.48 -13.17
CA ILE A 227 30.60 -11.67 -13.40
C ILE A 227 29.21 -11.48 -12.78
N ASP A 228 29.14 -10.83 -11.61
CA ASP A 228 27.89 -10.66 -10.84
C ASP A 228 27.16 -9.33 -11.10
N VAL A 229 27.80 -8.37 -11.79
CA VAL A 229 27.25 -7.02 -12.03
C VAL A 229 27.50 -6.61 -13.47
N THR A 230 26.43 -6.49 -14.26
CA THR A 230 26.51 -6.01 -15.64
C THR A 230 26.68 -4.49 -15.71
N VAL A 231 27.07 -3.97 -16.88
CA VAL A 231 27.13 -2.52 -17.14
C VAL A 231 25.75 -1.87 -16.91
N ALA A 232 24.68 -2.51 -17.36
CA ALA A 232 23.32 -2.02 -17.16
C ALA A 232 22.95 -1.96 -15.67
N ASP A 233 23.30 -3.01 -14.91
CA ASP A 233 23.05 -3.03 -13.46
C ASP A 233 23.81 -1.93 -12.73
N LYS A 234 25.07 -1.68 -13.12
CA LYS A 234 25.87 -0.58 -12.56
C LYS A 234 25.21 0.77 -12.81
N VAL A 235 24.74 1.04 -14.04
CA VAL A 235 24.04 2.29 -14.37
C VAL A 235 22.76 2.44 -13.54
N TRP A 236 21.92 1.41 -13.47
CA TRP A 236 20.69 1.47 -12.70
C TRP A 236 20.93 1.67 -11.20
N ARG A 237 21.94 0.99 -10.64
CA ARG A 237 22.34 1.16 -9.22
C ARG A 237 22.90 2.56 -8.96
N THR A 238 23.68 3.12 -9.88
CA THR A 238 24.17 4.50 -9.78
C THR A 238 23.02 5.51 -9.79
N CYS A 239 22.04 5.36 -10.69
CA CYS A 239 20.84 6.19 -10.69
C CYS A 239 20.07 6.09 -9.37
N ARG A 240 19.90 4.89 -8.82
CA ARG A 240 19.25 4.69 -7.53
C ARG A 240 20.01 5.34 -6.38
N ALA A 241 21.34 5.23 -6.37
CA ALA A 241 22.18 5.88 -5.37
C ALA A 241 22.06 7.41 -5.38
N LEU A 242 21.91 8.03 -6.56
CA LEU A 242 21.61 9.46 -6.66
C LEU A 242 20.28 9.80 -6.00
N GLY A 243 19.22 9.01 -6.23
CA GLY A 243 17.94 9.21 -5.55
C GLY A 243 18.00 9.00 -4.04
N ASP A 244 18.76 8.00 -3.57
CA ASP A 244 18.95 7.75 -2.13
C ASP A 244 19.65 8.93 -1.44
N ILE A 245 20.70 9.48 -2.06
CA ILE A 245 21.39 10.66 -1.53
C ILE A 245 20.50 11.91 -1.67
N ALA A 246 19.67 12.03 -2.71
CA ALA A 246 18.71 13.12 -2.84
C ALA A 246 17.67 13.09 -1.71
N PHE A 247 17.20 11.88 -1.36
CA PHE A 247 16.27 11.67 -0.27
C PHE A 247 16.82 12.17 1.07
N THR A 248 18.12 11.98 1.35
CA THR A 248 18.70 12.43 2.62
C THR A 248 18.63 13.93 2.82
N TYR A 249 18.52 14.72 1.75
CA TYR A 249 18.40 16.19 1.86
C TYR A 249 16.97 16.72 1.66
N SER A 250 15.95 15.84 1.61
CA SER A 250 14.58 16.22 1.22
C SER A 250 13.67 16.60 2.40
N PHE A 251 13.94 17.74 3.06
CA PHE A 251 13.09 18.28 4.13
C PHE A 251 12.19 19.46 3.70
N SER A 252 12.36 19.95 2.48
CA SER A 252 11.62 21.11 1.96
C SER A 252 10.09 20.92 1.99
N ALA A 253 9.62 19.67 1.96
CA ALA A 253 8.20 19.32 2.01
C ALA A 253 7.49 19.69 3.34
N VAL A 254 8.25 19.96 4.41
CA VAL A 254 7.72 20.40 5.71
C VAL A 254 8.35 21.71 6.20
N LEU A 255 9.19 22.36 5.38
CA LEU A 255 9.98 23.50 5.82
C LEU A 255 9.10 24.70 6.19
N VAL A 256 8.07 24.96 5.39
CA VAL A 256 7.14 26.09 5.57
C VAL A 256 6.32 25.90 6.83
N GLU A 257 5.85 24.68 7.08
CA GLU A 257 5.11 24.32 8.28
C GLU A 257 6.00 24.41 9.54
N ILE A 258 7.31 24.12 9.44
CA ILE A 258 8.26 24.38 10.53
C ILE A 258 8.46 25.89 10.72
N GLN A 259 8.55 26.67 9.64
CA GLN A 259 8.70 28.12 9.70
C GLN A 259 7.50 28.81 10.35
N ASP A 260 6.30 28.29 10.09
CA ASP A 260 5.06 28.76 10.71
C ASP A 260 4.99 28.48 12.21
N THR A 261 5.96 27.77 12.82
CA THR A 261 6.02 27.64 14.29
C THR A 261 6.83 28.75 14.97
N LEU A 262 7.61 29.53 14.21
CA LEU A 262 8.55 30.50 14.74
C LEU A 262 7.85 31.75 15.28
N LYS A 263 8.46 32.35 16.31
CA LYS A 263 8.08 33.68 16.82
C LYS A 263 8.14 34.73 15.71
N SER A 264 7.24 35.71 15.78
CA SER A 264 7.19 36.85 14.85
C SER A 264 8.41 37.76 14.90
N GLU A 265 9.06 37.85 16.07
CA GLU A 265 10.25 38.67 16.27
C GLU A 265 11.43 37.83 16.80
N PRO A 266 12.63 37.91 16.17
CA PRO A 266 12.94 38.60 14.91
C PRO A 266 12.31 37.89 13.68
N PRO A 267 12.30 38.52 12.47
CA PRO A 267 11.61 37.98 11.30
C PRO A 267 11.91 36.51 11.02
N GLU A 268 10.86 35.74 10.71
CA GLU A 268 10.87 34.28 10.69
C GLU A 268 11.88 33.76 9.65
N ASN A 269 11.98 34.42 8.49
CA ASN A 269 12.93 34.05 7.45
C ASN A 269 14.40 34.15 7.91
N LYS A 270 14.74 35.14 8.75
CA LYS A 270 16.09 35.30 9.30
C LYS A 270 16.42 34.21 10.30
N VAL A 271 15.46 33.86 11.16
CA VAL A 271 15.61 32.76 12.13
C VAL A 271 15.70 31.43 11.40
N MET A 272 14.83 31.21 10.42
CA MET A 272 14.78 30.00 9.61
C MET A 272 16.07 29.79 8.81
N LYS A 273 16.65 30.84 8.20
CA LYS A 273 17.95 30.72 7.50
C LYS A 273 19.09 30.28 8.42
N LYS A 274 19.11 30.76 9.67
CA LYS A 274 20.09 30.30 10.66
C LYS A 274 19.83 28.84 11.06
N ALA A 275 18.56 28.46 11.23
CA ALA A 275 18.19 27.08 11.50
C ALA A 275 18.55 26.13 10.34
N ASN A 276 18.32 26.54 9.09
CA ASN A 276 18.76 25.86 7.88
C ASN A 276 20.28 25.68 7.87
N ALA A 277 21.05 26.73 8.18
CA ALA A 277 22.51 26.67 8.22
C ALA A 277 23.02 25.65 9.24
N ILE A 278 22.53 25.73 10.49
CA ILE A 278 22.91 24.79 11.56
C ILE A 278 22.54 23.37 11.15
N SER A 279 21.30 23.16 10.72
CA SER A 279 20.79 21.81 10.43
C SER A 279 21.46 21.18 9.22
N VAL A 280 21.61 21.90 8.11
CA VAL A 280 22.27 21.36 6.91
C VAL A 280 23.75 21.10 7.18
N PHE A 281 24.46 21.98 7.90
CA PHE A 281 25.86 21.73 8.25
C PHE A 281 26.02 20.49 9.14
N THR A 282 25.22 20.38 10.20
CA THR A 282 25.26 19.25 11.13
C THR A 282 24.92 17.94 10.41
N THR A 283 23.83 17.91 9.64
CA THR A 283 23.38 16.71 8.92
C THR A 283 24.40 16.28 7.87
N THR A 284 24.92 17.20 7.06
CA THR A 284 25.97 16.92 6.05
C THR A 284 27.22 16.32 6.68
N THR A 285 27.61 16.79 7.87
CA THR A 285 28.76 16.23 8.59
C THR A 285 28.51 14.77 8.95
N PHE A 286 27.37 14.45 9.56
CA PHE A 286 27.00 13.07 9.86
C PHE A 286 26.86 12.21 8.60
N TYR A 287 26.30 12.77 7.53
CA TYR A 287 26.09 12.06 6.28
C TYR A 287 27.39 11.72 5.57
N MET A 288 28.34 12.65 5.52
CA MET A 288 29.66 12.38 5.01
C MET A 288 30.36 11.32 5.87
N LEU A 289 30.30 11.41 7.19
CA LEU A 289 30.91 10.42 8.08
C LEU A 289 30.28 9.03 7.90
N CYS A 290 28.96 8.90 7.95
CA CYS A 290 28.27 7.62 7.74
C CYS A 290 28.50 7.06 6.33
N GLY A 291 28.45 7.89 5.29
CA GLY A 291 28.67 7.46 3.91
C GLY A 291 30.10 7.00 3.65
N THR A 292 31.09 7.82 4.03
CA THR A 292 32.50 7.55 3.74
C THR A 292 33.11 6.50 4.66
N LEU A 293 32.88 6.57 5.98
CA LEU A 293 33.37 5.56 6.90
C LEU A 293 32.60 4.25 6.74
N GLY A 294 31.30 4.31 6.46
CA GLY A 294 30.53 3.12 6.10
C GLY A 294 31.07 2.44 4.84
N TYR A 295 31.37 3.21 3.80
CA TYR A 295 31.98 2.67 2.57
C TYR A 295 33.39 2.11 2.84
N ALA A 296 34.22 2.78 3.64
CA ALA A 296 35.53 2.24 4.04
C ALA A 296 35.40 0.95 4.88
N ALA A 297 34.37 0.85 5.73
CA ALA A 297 34.15 -0.30 6.59
C ALA A 297 33.64 -1.54 5.83
N PHE A 298 32.79 -1.36 4.81
CA PHE A 298 32.14 -2.46 4.10
C PHE A 298 32.57 -2.65 2.64
N GLY A 299 33.20 -1.66 2.03
CA GLY A 299 33.64 -1.72 0.64
C GLY A 299 32.50 -1.67 -0.38
N ASN A 300 32.75 -2.23 -1.55
CA ASN A 300 31.76 -2.36 -2.63
C ASN A 300 30.52 -3.19 -2.25
N ASP A 301 30.62 -3.98 -1.19
CA ASP A 301 29.54 -4.82 -0.64
C ASP A 301 28.76 -4.14 0.50
N ALA A 302 28.86 -2.81 0.62
CA ALA A 302 28.13 -2.06 1.64
C ALA A 302 26.64 -2.39 1.64
N PRO A 303 26.03 -2.67 2.81
CA PRO A 303 24.61 -3.01 2.89
C PRO A 303 23.73 -1.78 2.71
N GLY A 304 22.51 -1.98 2.24
CA GLY A 304 21.51 -0.91 2.11
C GLY A 304 21.15 -0.23 3.45
N ASN A 305 21.29 -0.92 4.57
CA ASN A 305 21.27 -0.31 5.91
C ASN A 305 22.61 -0.59 6.59
N MET A 306 23.41 0.45 6.80
CA MET A 306 24.75 0.37 7.39
C MET A 306 24.78 -0.44 8.70
N LEU A 307 23.78 -0.29 9.57
CA LEU A 307 23.75 -0.99 10.87
C LEU A 307 23.51 -2.49 10.76
N THR A 308 22.98 -2.97 9.63
CA THR A 308 22.82 -4.41 9.38
C THR A 308 24.13 -5.06 8.92
N GLY A 309 25.13 -4.29 8.49
CA GLY A 309 26.40 -4.79 7.97
C GLY A 309 27.43 -5.15 9.03
N PHE A 310 27.35 -4.57 10.23
CA PHE A 310 28.33 -4.82 11.30
C PHE A 310 28.31 -6.26 11.82
N GLY A 311 27.29 -7.02 11.45
CA GLY A 311 27.07 -8.37 11.95
C GLY A 311 26.50 -8.32 13.36
N PHE A 312 25.63 -9.26 13.66
CA PHE A 312 24.88 -9.37 14.92
C PHE A 312 25.74 -10.00 16.04
N TYR A 313 26.99 -9.56 16.16
CA TYR A 313 28.04 -10.30 16.88
C TYR A 313 28.46 -9.62 18.17
N GLU A 314 29.47 -8.74 18.17
CA GLU A 314 29.90 -8.00 19.37
C GLU A 314 30.45 -6.62 18.99
N PRO A 315 30.13 -5.53 19.74
CA PRO A 315 29.19 -5.51 20.87
C PRO A 315 27.73 -5.52 20.40
N PHE A 316 27.00 -6.63 20.60
CA PHE A 316 25.61 -6.78 20.13
C PHE A 316 24.68 -5.76 20.78
N TRP A 317 24.91 -5.43 22.05
CA TRP A 317 24.14 -4.45 22.81
C TRP A 317 24.22 -3.04 22.19
N LEU A 318 25.34 -2.69 21.57
CA LEU A 318 25.53 -1.38 20.94
C LEU A 318 24.78 -1.30 19.61
N VAL A 319 24.78 -2.41 18.85
CA VAL A 319 23.96 -2.57 17.63
C VAL A 319 22.47 -2.53 18.00
N ASP A 320 22.07 -3.16 19.10
CA ASP A 320 20.69 -3.15 19.59
C ASP A 320 20.27 -1.74 20.01
N LEU A 321 21.11 -1.05 20.77
CA LEU A 321 20.87 0.33 21.19
C LEU A 321 20.68 1.26 20.00
N ALA A 322 21.54 1.16 18.97
CA ALA A 322 21.40 1.95 17.75
C ALA A 322 20.09 1.66 17.01
N ASN A 323 19.68 0.40 16.91
CA ASN A 323 18.41 0.04 16.28
C ASN A 323 17.19 0.48 17.10
N ILE A 324 17.26 0.45 18.44
CA ILE A 324 16.21 1.00 19.32
C ILE A 324 16.09 2.51 19.13
N PHE A 325 17.22 3.23 19.06
CA PHE A 325 17.24 4.67 18.78
C PHE A 325 16.59 4.99 17.43
N ILE A 326 16.82 4.19 16.39
CA ILE A 326 16.13 4.33 15.10
C ILE A 326 14.61 4.20 15.27
N VAL A 327 14.13 3.18 15.98
CA VAL A 327 12.68 2.97 16.16
C VAL A 327 12.04 4.17 16.86
N ILE A 328 12.66 4.68 17.93
CA ILE A 328 12.16 5.85 18.67
C ILE A 328 12.20 7.10 17.79
N HIS A 329 13.31 7.33 17.07
CA HIS A 329 13.45 8.44 16.15
C HIS A 329 12.35 8.42 15.07
N LEU A 330 12.16 7.28 14.42
CA LEU A 330 11.23 7.14 13.31
C LEU A 330 9.78 7.27 13.77
N ALA A 331 9.43 6.83 14.98
CA ALA A 331 8.10 7.09 15.55
C ALA A 331 7.84 8.60 15.72
N GLY A 332 8.84 9.36 16.18
CA GLY A 332 8.72 10.81 16.27
C GLY A 332 8.67 11.49 14.89
N ALA A 333 9.52 11.08 13.96
CA ALA A 333 9.55 11.61 12.60
C ALA A 333 8.24 11.30 11.84
N TYR A 334 7.66 10.11 12.01
CA TYR A 334 6.36 9.72 11.46
C TYR A 334 5.29 10.77 11.80
N GLN A 335 5.25 11.24 13.04
CA GLN A 335 4.31 12.28 13.46
C GLN A 335 4.58 13.61 12.77
N ILE A 336 5.83 14.01 12.54
CA ILE A 336 6.14 15.26 11.82
C ILE A 336 5.59 15.24 10.38
N PHE A 337 5.74 14.12 9.67
CA PHE A 337 5.33 14.05 8.25
C PHE A 337 3.84 13.75 8.04
N THR A 338 3.14 13.16 9.02
CA THR A 338 1.70 12.87 8.91
C THR A 338 0.81 14.07 9.19
N GLN A 339 1.24 15.00 10.05
CA GLN A 339 0.40 16.12 10.48
C GLN A 339 -0.07 17.03 9.32
N PRO A 340 0.75 17.38 8.31
CA PRO A 340 0.25 18.17 7.17
C PRO A 340 -0.81 17.43 6.35
N VAL A 341 -0.70 16.09 6.25
CA VAL A 341 -1.71 15.25 5.58
C VAL A 341 -3.02 15.25 6.37
N PHE A 342 -2.96 15.09 7.69
CA PHE A 342 -4.13 15.13 8.56
C PHE A 342 -4.82 16.49 8.54
N LEU A 343 -4.04 17.58 8.60
CA LEU A 343 -4.55 18.95 8.52
C LEU A 343 -5.30 19.18 7.20
N LEU A 344 -4.79 18.68 6.07
CA LEU A 344 -5.46 18.80 4.79
C LEU A 344 -6.83 18.09 4.81
N ILE A 345 -6.86 16.84 5.28
CA ILE A 345 -8.09 16.04 5.32
C ILE A 345 -9.13 16.70 6.24
N GLU A 346 -8.72 17.08 7.45
CA GLU A 346 -9.60 17.68 8.46
C GLU A 346 -10.13 19.05 8.01
N SER A 347 -9.26 19.95 7.55
CA SER A 347 -9.67 21.29 7.12
C SER A 347 -10.53 21.26 5.84
N SER A 348 -10.25 20.34 4.91
CA SER A 348 -11.07 20.17 3.71
C SER A 348 -12.47 19.67 4.07
N ALA A 349 -12.57 18.73 5.01
CA ALA A 349 -13.85 18.22 5.48
C ALA A 349 -14.64 19.29 6.24
N GLN A 350 -14.01 20.04 7.13
CA GLN A 350 -14.66 21.14 7.88
C GLN A 350 -15.21 22.22 6.95
N LYS A 351 -14.44 22.65 5.94
CA LYS A 351 -14.88 23.62 4.93
C LYS A 351 -16.05 23.11 4.10
N LYS A 352 -16.05 21.81 3.77
CA LYS A 352 -17.07 21.22 2.90
C LYS A 352 -18.37 20.88 3.64
N TRP A 353 -18.27 20.50 4.92
CA TRP A 353 -19.40 20.04 5.74
C TRP A 353 -19.43 20.73 7.12
N PRO A 354 -19.66 22.05 7.18
CA PRO A 354 -19.62 22.82 8.41
C PRO A 354 -20.70 22.42 9.44
N ASN A 355 -21.80 21.82 9.00
CA ASN A 355 -22.92 21.44 9.86
C ASN A 355 -22.92 19.96 10.26
N SER A 356 -21.93 19.16 9.82
CA SER A 356 -21.88 17.74 10.14
C SER A 356 -21.39 17.49 11.56
N ILE A 357 -22.18 16.76 12.36
CA ILE A 357 -21.84 16.32 13.72
C ILE A 357 -20.58 15.46 13.69
N PHE A 358 -20.44 14.56 12.70
CA PHE A 358 -19.27 13.70 12.56
C PHE A 358 -17.97 14.49 12.35
N VAL A 359 -18.04 15.64 11.66
CA VAL A 359 -16.89 16.45 11.28
C VAL A 359 -16.51 17.47 12.36
N ASN A 360 -17.49 18.09 13.02
CA ASN A 360 -17.23 19.25 13.89
C ASN A 360 -17.41 18.98 15.38
N SER A 361 -18.07 17.88 15.78
CA SER A 361 -18.23 17.58 17.21
C SER A 361 -16.92 17.12 17.84
N GLU A 362 -16.60 17.73 18.98
CA GLU A 362 -15.43 17.44 19.81
C GLU A 362 -15.93 16.84 21.13
N TYR A 363 -15.46 15.62 21.45
CA TYR A 363 -15.85 14.84 22.62
C TYR A 363 -14.69 14.81 23.62
N PRO A 364 -14.73 15.62 24.70
CA PRO A 364 -13.62 15.73 25.64
C PRO A 364 -13.50 14.49 26.52
N ILE A 365 -12.33 13.86 26.51
CA ILE A 365 -11.93 12.86 27.50
C ILE A 365 -11.24 13.56 28.67
N LYS A 366 -11.88 13.50 29.84
CA LYS A 366 -11.35 14.04 31.09
C LYS A 366 -10.71 12.93 31.92
N ILE A 367 -9.50 13.18 32.43
CA ILE A 367 -8.87 12.38 33.49
C ILE A 367 -8.76 13.30 34.71
N GLY A 368 -9.61 13.06 35.71
CA GLY A 368 -9.81 14.03 36.80
C GLY A 368 -10.38 15.35 36.29
N ASN A 369 -9.85 16.48 36.78
CA ASN A 369 -10.30 17.84 36.40
C ASN A 369 -9.64 18.40 35.14
N LYS A 370 -8.74 17.66 34.48
CA LYS A 370 -8.06 18.11 33.25
C LYS A 370 -8.62 17.37 32.03
N THR A 371 -9.04 18.12 31.02
CA THR A 371 -9.32 17.55 29.69
C THR A 371 -8.00 17.15 29.05
N VAL A 372 -7.77 15.85 28.88
CA VAL A 372 -6.48 15.32 28.37
C VAL A 372 -6.49 15.22 26.86
N LEU A 373 -7.62 14.80 26.28
CA LEU A 373 -7.79 14.63 24.85
C LEU A 373 -9.20 15.10 24.46
N SER A 374 -9.34 15.64 23.26
CA SER A 374 -10.66 15.85 22.64
C SER A 374 -10.74 14.97 21.40
N LEU A 375 -11.72 14.07 21.39
CA LEU A 375 -11.95 13.15 20.29
C LEU A 375 -12.88 13.78 19.27
N ASN A 376 -12.49 13.70 18.01
CA ASN A 376 -13.34 14.02 16.89
C ASN A 376 -13.48 12.76 16.04
N LEU A 377 -14.70 12.41 15.61
CA LEU A 377 -14.96 11.14 14.93
C LEU A 377 -14.29 11.09 13.55
N LEU A 378 -14.28 12.20 12.81
CA LEU A 378 -13.51 12.31 11.57
C LEU A 378 -12.01 12.12 11.84
N ARG A 379 -11.45 12.79 12.85
CA ARG A 379 -10.02 12.67 13.22
C ARG A 379 -9.66 11.23 13.53
N LEU A 380 -10.43 10.58 14.39
CA LEU A 380 -10.20 9.19 14.80
C LEU A 380 -10.23 8.25 13.60
N THR A 381 -11.27 8.34 12.76
CA THR A 381 -11.45 7.44 11.61
C THR A 381 -10.46 7.70 10.50
N ALA A 382 -10.29 8.96 10.05
CA ALA A 382 -9.44 9.31 8.93
C ALA A 382 -7.96 9.05 9.23
N ARG A 383 -7.47 9.42 10.44
CA ARG A 383 -6.08 9.18 10.82
C ARG A 383 -5.78 7.69 10.96
N THR A 384 -6.70 6.93 11.57
CA THR A 384 -6.56 5.46 11.67
C THR A 384 -6.51 4.81 10.29
N MET A 385 -7.43 5.18 9.39
CA MET A 385 -7.44 4.65 8.02
C MET A 385 -6.15 4.98 7.27
N PHE A 386 -5.64 6.19 7.42
CA PHE A 386 -4.37 6.58 6.81
C PHE A 386 -3.20 5.74 7.32
N VAL A 387 -3.07 5.53 8.64
CA VAL A 387 -2.01 4.71 9.21
C VAL A 387 -2.12 3.26 8.74
N VAL A 388 -3.33 2.68 8.73
CA VAL A 388 -3.57 1.32 8.22
C VAL A 388 -3.13 1.20 6.76
N LEU A 389 -3.52 2.15 5.89
CA LEU A 389 -3.12 2.17 4.48
C LEU A 389 -1.59 2.28 4.33
N ALA A 390 -0.94 3.15 5.09
CA ALA A 390 0.52 3.31 5.05
C ALA A 390 1.24 2.03 5.49
N THR A 391 0.81 1.39 6.58
CA THR A 391 1.37 0.11 7.05
C THR A 391 1.17 -1.01 6.04
N THR A 392 0.04 -1.01 5.34
CA THR A 392 -0.26 -1.96 4.27
C THR A 392 0.70 -1.83 3.11
N LEU A 393 0.87 -0.61 2.61
CA LEU A 393 1.77 -0.33 1.51
C LEU A 393 3.22 -0.65 1.89
N ALA A 394 3.61 -0.42 3.15
CA ALA A 394 4.91 -0.82 3.67
C ALA A 394 5.14 -2.34 3.64
N MET A 395 4.12 -3.14 3.97
CA MET A 395 4.18 -4.60 3.86
C MET A 395 4.23 -5.07 2.40
N ALA A 396 3.60 -4.33 1.48
CA ALA A 396 3.56 -4.65 0.05
C ALA A 396 4.87 -4.34 -0.70
N ILE A 397 5.61 -3.32 -0.27
CA ILE A 397 6.78 -2.80 -0.99
C ILE A 397 7.98 -2.64 -0.03
N PRO A 398 8.52 -3.73 0.58
CA PRO A 398 9.61 -3.63 1.55
C PRO A 398 11.00 -3.48 0.88
N PHE A 399 11.09 -2.79 -0.27
CA PHE A 399 12.34 -2.54 -0.99
C PHE A 399 12.98 -1.25 -0.47
N PHE A 400 13.75 -1.36 0.61
CA PHE A 400 14.26 -0.20 1.35
C PHE A 400 14.93 0.87 0.45
N ASN A 401 16.02 0.54 -0.25
CA ASN A 401 16.72 1.52 -1.10
C ASN A 401 15.91 1.95 -2.32
N ASP A 402 15.28 1.02 -3.03
CA ASP A 402 14.54 1.38 -4.25
C ASP A 402 13.36 2.32 -3.94
N PHE A 403 12.74 2.16 -2.75
CA PHE A 403 11.68 3.03 -2.27
C PHE A 403 12.22 4.40 -1.80
N LEU A 404 13.29 4.45 -1.00
CA LEU A 404 13.90 5.73 -0.60
C LEU A 404 14.36 6.55 -1.81
N SER A 405 14.97 5.89 -2.79
CA SER A 405 15.40 6.52 -4.02
C SER A 405 14.22 7.07 -4.83
N LEU A 406 13.08 6.37 -4.85
CA LEU A 406 11.85 6.88 -5.47
C LEU A 406 11.35 8.14 -4.76
N LEU A 407 11.32 8.14 -3.42
CA LEU A 407 10.93 9.32 -2.64
C LEU A 407 11.87 10.50 -2.90
N GLY A 408 13.18 10.25 -2.91
CA GLY A 408 14.18 11.25 -3.25
C GLY A 408 13.95 11.83 -4.64
N SER A 409 13.66 11.00 -5.64
CA SER A 409 13.41 11.46 -7.02
C SER A 409 12.14 12.31 -7.16
N ILE A 410 11.05 11.93 -6.48
CA ILE A 410 9.76 12.64 -6.55
C ILE A 410 9.78 13.89 -5.67
N GLY A 411 10.54 13.90 -4.58
CA GLY A 411 10.64 15.04 -3.68
C GLY A 411 11.65 16.10 -4.13
N PHE A 412 12.86 15.68 -4.51
CA PHE A 412 14.02 16.57 -4.64
C PHE A 412 13.84 17.64 -5.72
N TRP A 413 13.61 17.27 -6.98
CA TRP A 413 13.45 18.30 -8.02
C TRP A 413 12.24 19.20 -7.78
N PRO A 414 10.99 18.70 -7.66
CA PRO A 414 9.84 19.59 -7.60
C PRO A 414 9.78 20.39 -6.30
N LEU A 415 9.97 19.76 -5.13
CA LEU A 415 9.75 20.39 -3.83
C LEU A 415 11.01 21.07 -3.27
N THR A 416 12.21 20.52 -3.52
CA THR A 416 13.46 21.12 -3.01
C THR A 416 14.05 22.14 -3.98
N VAL A 417 13.87 21.98 -5.30
CA VAL A 417 14.53 22.86 -6.29
C VAL A 417 13.56 23.73 -7.07
N TYR A 418 12.61 23.15 -7.79
CA TYR A 418 11.75 23.84 -8.76
C TYR A 418 10.89 24.91 -8.11
N PHE A 419 10.02 24.56 -7.15
CA PHE A 419 9.13 25.54 -6.54
C PHE A 419 9.89 26.66 -5.81
N PRO A 420 10.92 26.40 -4.98
CA PRO A 420 11.67 27.47 -4.32
C PRO A 420 12.34 28.42 -5.32
N VAL A 421 12.90 27.89 -6.42
CA VAL A 421 13.56 28.70 -7.45
C VAL A 421 12.54 29.55 -8.22
N GLU A 422 11.43 28.96 -8.68
CA GLU A 422 10.42 29.69 -9.44
C GLU A 422 9.70 30.74 -8.58
N MET A 423 9.39 30.41 -7.31
CA MET A 423 8.82 31.38 -6.37
C MET A 423 9.77 32.54 -6.13
N HIS A 424 11.07 32.29 -5.94
CA HIS A 424 12.05 33.35 -5.77
C HIS A 424 12.17 34.25 -7.01
N ILE A 425 12.14 33.67 -8.21
CA ILE A 425 12.13 34.44 -9.47
C ILE A 425 10.89 35.34 -9.54
N ALA A 426 9.72 34.81 -9.18
CA ALA A 426 8.45 35.54 -9.19
C ALA A 426 8.43 36.66 -8.14
N GLN A 427 8.72 36.36 -6.87
CA GLN A 427 8.69 37.30 -5.75
C GLN A 427 9.69 38.47 -5.97
N ARG A 428 10.92 38.16 -6.42
CA ARG A 428 11.97 39.18 -6.65
C ARG A 428 11.90 39.80 -8.04
N LYS A 429 10.91 39.43 -8.86
CA LYS A 429 10.74 39.93 -10.24
C LYS A 429 12.02 39.87 -11.06
N ILE A 430 12.76 38.74 -10.98
CA ILE A 430 14.06 38.60 -11.64
C ILE A 430 13.85 38.65 -13.16
N LYS A 431 14.56 39.57 -13.84
CA LYS A 431 14.45 39.76 -15.29
C LYS A 431 14.81 38.47 -16.05
N ARG A 432 13.91 38.02 -16.92
CA ARG A 432 14.11 36.86 -17.81
C ARG A 432 15.38 37.06 -18.64
N ARG A 433 16.17 35.99 -18.82
CA ARG A 433 17.49 35.99 -19.49
C ARG A 433 18.60 36.80 -18.82
N SER A 434 18.39 37.37 -17.63
CA SER A 434 19.51 37.87 -16.83
C SER A 434 20.43 36.71 -16.43
N MET A 435 21.70 36.99 -16.14
CA MET A 435 22.65 35.95 -15.70
C MET A 435 22.14 35.18 -14.47
N LYS A 436 21.55 35.88 -13.49
CA LYS A 436 20.93 35.25 -12.32
C LYS A 436 19.78 34.32 -12.71
N TRP A 437 18.89 34.74 -13.61
CA TRP A 437 17.81 33.89 -14.12
C TRP A 437 18.36 32.65 -14.85
N CYS A 438 19.36 32.82 -15.72
CA CYS A 438 19.97 31.72 -16.45
C CYS A 438 20.64 30.69 -15.51
N MET A 439 21.34 31.14 -14.48
CA MET A 439 21.96 30.24 -13.49
C MET A 439 20.92 29.47 -12.67
N LEU A 440 19.84 30.13 -12.25
CA LEU A 440 18.73 29.49 -11.53
C LEU A 440 18.02 28.44 -12.39
N GLN A 441 17.78 28.74 -13.68
CA GLN A 441 17.17 27.80 -14.61
C GLN A 441 18.11 26.64 -14.97
N LEU A 442 19.42 26.89 -15.08
CA LEU A 442 20.40 25.82 -15.28
C LEU A 442 20.42 24.86 -14.08
N LEU A 443 20.42 25.39 -12.84
CA LEU A 443 20.30 24.58 -11.63
C LEU A 443 19.03 23.72 -11.66
N ASN A 444 17.89 24.34 -11.99
CA ASN A 444 16.59 23.68 -12.09
C ASN A 444 16.63 22.51 -13.11
N PHE A 445 17.16 22.77 -14.31
CA PHE A 445 17.27 21.78 -15.38
C PHE A 445 18.21 20.62 -15.03
N LEU A 446 19.38 20.88 -14.44
CA LEU A 446 20.31 19.83 -14.03
C LEU A 446 19.71 18.93 -12.94
N CYS A 447 19.02 19.51 -11.96
CA CYS A 447 18.35 18.74 -10.90
C CYS A 447 17.16 17.92 -11.43
N LEU A 448 16.46 18.41 -12.46
CA LEU A 448 15.43 17.64 -13.16
C LEU A 448 16.02 16.38 -13.79
N LEU A 449 17.12 16.51 -14.54
CA LEU A 449 17.77 15.36 -15.18
C LEU A 449 18.21 14.29 -14.17
N VAL A 450 18.82 14.73 -13.06
CA VAL A 450 19.22 13.83 -11.97
C VAL A 450 18.01 13.12 -11.35
N SER A 451 16.91 13.85 -11.12
CA SER A 451 15.70 13.27 -10.53
C SER A 451 14.99 12.31 -11.49
N LEU A 452 14.96 12.60 -12.79
CA LEU A 452 14.42 11.68 -13.81
C LEU A 452 15.26 10.40 -13.92
N ALA A 453 16.58 10.52 -13.88
CA ALA A 453 17.48 9.37 -13.86
C ALA A 453 17.27 8.52 -12.61
N ALA A 454 17.19 9.15 -11.43
CA ALA A 454 16.90 8.49 -10.17
C ALA A 454 15.54 7.78 -10.21
N ALA A 455 14.48 8.45 -10.66
CA ALA A 455 13.14 7.87 -10.79
C ALA A 455 13.15 6.63 -11.70
N ALA A 456 13.83 6.70 -12.86
CA ALA A 456 13.97 5.56 -13.76
C ALA A 456 14.69 4.37 -13.09
N GLY A 457 15.79 4.64 -12.38
CA GLY A 457 16.51 3.62 -11.62
C GLY A 457 15.66 2.98 -10.52
N SER A 458 14.92 3.77 -9.77
CA SER A 458 14.04 3.32 -8.68
C SER A 458 12.87 2.51 -9.19
N ILE A 459 12.20 2.97 -10.26
CA ILE A 459 11.11 2.24 -10.91
C ILE A 459 11.63 0.90 -11.46
N GLN A 460 12.83 0.87 -12.05
CA GLN A 460 13.45 -0.38 -12.50
C GLN A 460 13.69 -1.34 -11.31
N GLY A 461 14.26 -0.85 -10.20
CA GLY A 461 14.54 -1.65 -9.01
C GLY A 461 13.27 -2.20 -8.36
N VAL A 462 12.29 -1.32 -8.11
CA VAL A 462 10.97 -1.68 -7.61
C VAL A 462 10.27 -2.66 -8.57
N SER A 463 10.31 -2.42 -9.89
CA SER A 463 9.70 -3.33 -10.89
C SER A 463 10.33 -4.71 -10.87
N GLN A 464 11.66 -4.80 -10.74
CA GLN A 464 12.35 -6.09 -10.66
C GLN A 464 11.99 -6.85 -9.38
N GLY A 465 11.93 -6.16 -8.23
CA GLY A 465 11.48 -6.75 -6.97
C GLY A 465 10.00 -7.13 -6.97
N LEU A 466 9.15 -6.28 -7.57
CA LEU A 466 7.72 -6.53 -7.71
C LEU A 466 7.44 -7.65 -8.70
N ARG A 467 8.14 -7.82 -9.83
CA ARG A 467 7.80 -8.86 -10.83
C ARG A 467 7.61 -10.27 -10.22
N THR A 468 8.42 -10.65 -9.24
CA THR A 468 8.33 -11.95 -8.56
C THR A 468 7.15 -12.01 -7.58
N ILE A 469 6.89 -10.93 -6.83
CA ILE A 469 5.83 -10.87 -5.80
C ILE A 469 4.48 -10.51 -6.42
N TRP A 470 4.44 -9.49 -7.27
CA TRP A 470 3.29 -8.99 -8.01
C TRP A 470 2.68 -10.04 -8.94
N SER A 471 3.46 -10.90 -9.60
CA SER A 471 2.84 -11.97 -10.38
C SER A 471 1.98 -12.85 -9.46
N ALA A 472 2.56 -13.42 -8.40
CA ALA A 472 1.83 -14.24 -7.44
C ALA A 472 0.70 -13.45 -6.74
N SER A 473 0.95 -12.21 -6.29
CA SER A 473 -0.06 -11.39 -5.63
C SER A 473 -1.16 -10.95 -6.57
N ALA A 474 -0.90 -10.58 -7.83
CA ALA A 474 -1.93 -10.21 -8.80
C ALA A 474 -2.80 -11.42 -9.16
N HIS A 475 -2.21 -12.61 -9.23
CA HIS A 475 -2.90 -13.88 -9.36
C HIS A 475 -3.82 -14.16 -8.16
N ILE A 476 -3.29 -14.06 -6.94
CA ILE A 476 -4.07 -14.23 -5.71
C ILE A 476 -5.14 -13.14 -5.58
N ILE A 477 -4.82 -11.87 -5.80
CA ILE A 477 -5.77 -10.75 -5.77
C ILE A 477 -6.85 -10.92 -6.83
N THR A 478 -6.50 -11.32 -8.06
CA THR A 478 -7.48 -11.58 -9.13
C THR A 478 -8.37 -12.75 -8.74
N SER A 479 -7.83 -13.78 -8.08
CA SER A 479 -8.61 -14.91 -7.60
C SER A 479 -9.58 -14.54 -6.47
N ILE A 480 -9.20 -13.58 -5.62
CA ILE A 480 -9.97 -13.25 -4.42
C ILE A 480 -10.90 -12.06 -4.65
N ILE A 481 -10.47 -10.94 -5.23
CA ILE A 481 -11.29 -9.72 -5.38
C ILE A 481 -12.42 -9.92 -6.42
N GLY A 482 -12.67 -11.14 -6.91
CA GLY A 482 -13.76 -11.51 -7.82
C GLY A 482 -15.18 -11.10 -7.42
N SER A 483 -16.14 -11.74 -8.07
CA SER A 483 -17.57 -11.41 -7.98
C SER A 483 -18.14 -11.37 -6.54
N GLY A 484 -17.47 -12.01 -5.56
CA GLY A 484 -17.78 -11.95 -4.14
C GLY A 484 -17.73 -10.54 -3.52
N VAL A 485 -16.85 -9.64 -3.98
CA VAL A 485 -16.78 -8.23 -3.49
C VAL A 485 -18.10 -7.51 -3.67
N LEU A 486 -18.75 -7.73 -4.81
CA LEU A 486 -19.97 -7.04 -5.19
C LEU A 486 -21.15 -7.45 -4.30
N SER A 487 -21.12 -8.67 -3.75
CA SER A 487 -22.11 -9.20 -2.82
C SER A 487 -21.80 -8.92 -1.34
N LEU A 488 -20.65 -8.32 -1.00
CA LEU A 488 -20.28 -8.06 0.40
C LEU A 488 -21.22 -7.08 1.09
N ALA A 489 -21.74 -6.09 0.38
CA ALA A 489 -22.74 -5.19 0.93
C ALA A 489 -24.00 -5.96 1.36
N TRP A 490 -24.46 -6.88 0.51
CA TRP A 490 -25.58 -7.77 0.81
C TRP A 490 -25.26 -8.71 1.97
N GLY A 491 -24.10 -9.37 1.97
CA GLY A 491 -23.70 -10.28 3.06
C GLY A 491 -23.52 -9.57 4.41
N THR A 492 -22.96 -8.35 4.40
CA THR A 492 -22.83 -7.51 5.61
C THR A 492 -24.19 -7.06 6.10
N ALA A 493 -25.14 -6.80 5.19
CA ALA A 493 -26.53 -6.49 5.56
C ALA A 493 -27.23 -7.70 6.21
N GLN A 494 -26.93 -8.92 5.75
CA GLN A 494 -27.46 -10.13 6.38
C GLN A 494 -26.86 -10.34 7.78
N LEU A 495 -25.56 -10.11 8.00
CA LEU A 495 -24.93 -10.34 9.31
C LEU A 495 -25.02 -9.16 10.29
N GLY A 496 -25.42 -7.98 9.82
CA GLY A 496 -25.38 -6.75 10.61
C GLY A 496 -23.97 -6.24 10.87
N TRP A 497 -23.86 -5.09 11.54
CA TRP A 497 -22.57 -4.41 11.77
C TRP A 497 -21.56 -5.28 12.54
N LEU A 498 -22.01 -5.92 13.62
CA LEU A 498 -21.14 -6.72 14.47
C LEU A 498 -20.78 -8.05 13.80
N GLY A 499 -21.78 -8.76 13.28
CA GLY A 499 -21.59 -10.06 12.63
C GLY A 499 -20.74 -9.94 11.37
N GLY A 500 -20.98 -8.94 10.52
CA GLY A 500 -20.23 -8.74 9.28
C GLY A 500 -18.74 -8.45 9.51
N LEU A 501 -18.43 -7.55 10.45
CA LEU A 501 -17.03 -7.19 10.77
C LEU A 501 -16.27 -8.35 11.41
N VAL A 502 -16.87 -9.01 12.41
CA VAL A 502 -16.25 -10.15 13.10
C VAL A 502 -16.01 -11.28 12.11
N THR A 503 -17.01 -11.62 11.28
CA THR A 503 -16.90 -12.65 10.24
C THR A 503 -15.74 -12.34 9.29
N LEU A 504 -15.70 -11.16 8.68
CA LEU A 504 -14.64 -10.81 7.72
C LEU A 504 -13.24 -10.90 8.34
N ILE A 505 -13.06 -10.42 9.57
CA ILE A 505 -11.76 -10.47 10.27
C ILE A 505 -11.40 -11.92 10.63
N THR A 506 -12.33 -12.68 11.20
CA THR A 506 -12.08 -14.06 11.64
C THR A 506 -11.75 -14.96 10.44
N PHE A 507 -12.54 -14.90 9.36
CA PHE A 507 -12.29 -15.69 8.15
C PHE A 507 -10.99 -15.26 7.45
N SER A 508 -10.68 -13.96 7.39
CA SER A 508 -9.39 -13.48 6.86
C SER A 508 -8.21 -14.00 7.68
N CYS A 509 -8.30 -14.02 9.00
CA CYS A 509 -7.25 -14.54 9.88
C CYS A 509 -7.05 -16.05 9.70
N ILE A 510 -8.15 -16.81 9.62
CA ILE A 510 -8.11 -18.25 9.37
C ILE A 510 -7.48 -18.54 8.00
N ALA A 511 -7.96 -17.88 6.94
CA ALA A 511 -7.45 -18.07 5.59
C ALA A 511 -5.97 -17.66 5.46
N PHE A 512 -5.53 -16.59 6.11
CA PHE A 512 -4.12 -16.20 6.15
C PHE A 512 -3.27 -17.26 6.86
N TYR A 513 -3.75 -17.74 8.01
CA TYR A 513 -3.05 -18.74 8.80
C TYR A 513 -2.91 -20.05 8.01
N THR A 514 -4.00 -20.59 7.47
CA THR A 514 -4.00 -21.87 6.74
C THR A 514 -3.27 -21.79 5.40
N SER A 515 -3.37 -20.67 4.67
CA SER A 515 -2.61 -20.47 3.43
C SER A 515 -1.09 -20.45 3.66
N ASN A 516 -0.65 -19.92 4.81
CA ASN A 516 0.75 -19.97 5.20
C ASN A 516 1.21 -21.38 5.61
N LEU A 517 0.33 -22.18 6.21
CA LEU A 517 0.59 -23.60 6.45
C LEU A 517 0.74 -24.37 5.13
N LEU A 518 -0.15 -24.10 4.17
CA LEU A 518 -0.12 -24.71 2.84
C LEU A 518 1.17 -24.36 2.08
N ALA A 519 1.60 -23.09 2.13
CA ALA A 519 2.84 -22.65 1.52
C ALA A 519 4.09 -23.38 2.08
N ASP A 520 4.10 -23.75 3.36
CA ASP A 520 5.17 -24.59 3.93
C ASP A 520 5.12 -26.04 3.47
N CYS A 521 3.94 -26.55 3.12
CA CYS A 521 3.74 -27.93 2.70
C CYS A 521 4.07 -28.19 1.22
N TYR A 522 4.38 -27.12 0.47
CA TYR A 522 4.71 -27.20 -0.96
C TYR A 522 5.95 -28.07 -1.25
N ARG A 523 6.94 -28.09 -0.35
CA ARG A 523 8.10 -28.99 -0.40
C ARG A 523 8.09 -29.99 0.75
N SER A 524 8.46 -31.25 0.50
CA SER A 524 8.52 -32.30 1.52
C SER A 524 9.81 -33.14 1.40
N PRO A 525 10.44 -33.59 2.50
CA PRO A 525 10.04 -33.41 3.90
C PRO A 525 10.42 -32.05 4.51
N ASP A 526 11.38 -31.34 3.92
CA ASP A 526 11.79 -30.00 4.36
C ASP A 526 11.13 -28.90 3.50
N PRO A 527 10.59 -27.81 4.10
CA PRO A 527 9.87 -26.76 3.38
C PRO A 527 10.75 -25.90 2.45
N VAL A 528 12.07 -26.00 2.53
CA VAL A 528 13.03 -25.25 1.69
C VAL A 528 13.80 -26.18 0.77
N THR A 529 14.30 -27.31 1.27
CA THR A 529 15.17 -28.22 0.51
C THR A 529 14.46 -29.49 0.01
N GLY A 530 13.22 -29.74 0.45
CA GLY A 530 12.43 -30.90 0.05
C GLY A 530 12.00 -30.88 -1.42
N LYS A 531 11.52 -32.04 -1.91
CA LYS A 531 10.97 -32.19 -3.26
C LYS A 531 9.62 -31.47 -3.36
N ARG A 532 9.34 -30.89 -4.52
CA ARG A 532 8.07 -30.21 -4.82
C ARG A 532 6.94 -31.24 -4.92
N ASN A 533 5.82 -30.93 -4.26
CA ASN A 533 4.59 -31.71 -4.35
C ASN A 533 3.64 -31.06 -5.36
N HIS A 534 3.28 -31.79 -6.41
CA HIS A 534 2.50 -31.25 -7.55
C HIS A 534 1.01 -31.59 -7.53
N SER A 535 0.57 -32.50 -6.65
CA SER A 535 -0.79 -33.06 -6.67
C SER A 535 -1.64 -32.57 -5.50
N TYR A 536 -2.71 -31.85 -5.82
CA TYR A 536 -3.84 -31.61 -4.93
C TYR A 536 -5.11 -31.84 -5.74
N MET A 537 -5.96 -32.78 -5.31
CA MET A 537 -6.84 -33.55 -6.21
C MET A 537 -8.35 -33.41 -5.95
N GLU A 538 -8.80 -32.45 -5.15
CA GLU A 538 -10.24 -32.18 -4.92
C GLU A 538 -10.72 -30.79 -5.44
N GLU A 539 -9.91 -30.13 -6.27
CA GLU A 539 -10.17 -28.80 -6.85
C GLU A 539 -11.35 -28.74 -7.87
N TYR A 540 -11.70 -29.85 -8.50
CA TYR A 540 -12.46 -29.82 -9.77
C TYR A 540 -13.89 -29.24 -9.67
N ALA A 541 -14.64 -29.59 -8.63
CA ALA A 541 -16.04 -29.18 -8.49
C ALA A 541 -16.20 -27.69 -8.13
N ASN A 542 -15.29 -27.16 -7.30
CA ASN A 542 -15.37 -25.77 -6.85
C ASN A 542 -14.85 -24.78 -7.90
N LEU A 543 -13.74 -25.09 -8.59
CA LEU A 543 -13.21 -24.21 -9.64
C LEU A 543 -14.12 -24.17 -10.87
N SER A 544 -14.74 -25.28 -11.26
CA SER A 544 -15.71 -25.29 -12.37
C SER A 544 -16.99 -24.50 -12.06
N GLY A 545 -17.43 -24.49 -10.80
CA GLY A 545 -18.55 -23.67 -10.34
C GLY A 545 -18.27 -22.15 -10.37
N MET A 546 -17.08 -21.71 -9.95
CA MET A 546 -16.74 -20.27 -9.93
C MET A 546 -16.72 -19.65 -11.33
N VAL A 547 -16.22 -20.40 -12.30
CA VAL A 547 -16.12 -20.02 -13.71
C VAL A 547 -17.51 -19.73 -14.29
N ILE A 548 -18.53 -20.55 -13.93
CA ILE A 548 -19.94 -20.32 -14.27
C ILE A 548 -20.43 -18.98 -13.68
N GLY A 549 -20.11 -18.71 -12.41
CA GLY A 549 -20.45 -17.45 -11.73
C GLY A 549 -19.83 -16.20 -12.39
N TYR A 550 -18.61 -16.32 -12.90
CA TYR A 550 -17.93 -15.23 -13.63
C TYR A 550 -18.61 -14.91 -14.95
N THR A 551 -18.98 -15.92 -15.73
CA THR A 551 -19.72 -15.73 -16.99
C THR A 551 -21.08 -15.05 -16.74
N ILE A 552 -21.80 -15.47 -15.69
CA ILE A 552 -23.06 -14.83 -15.28
C ILE A 552 -22.82 -13.36 -14.90
N THR A 553 -21.85 -13.08 -14.01
CA THR A 553 -21.60 -11.72 -13.52
C THR A 553 -21.15 -10.77 -14.62
N ALA A 554 -20.23 -11.21 -15.48
CA ALA A 554 -19.76 -10.41 -16.61
C ALA A 554 -20.92 -10.10 -17.58
N SER A 555 -21.84 -11.04 -17.81
CA SER A 555 -23.03 -10.79 -18.61
C SER A 555 -23.97 -9.75 -17.99
N ILE A 556 -24.20 -9.81 -16.67
CA ILE A 556 -25.02 -8.84 -15.93
C ILE A 556 -24.40 -7.45 -16.03
N SER A 557 -23.08 -7.33 -15.86
CA SER A 557 -22.36 -6.06 -15.98
C SER A 557 -22.46 -5.46 -17.39
N MET A 558 -22.32 -6.29 -18.43
CA MET A 558 -22.51 -5.84 -19.83
C MET A 558 -23.94 -5.37 -20.09
N VAL A 559 -24.95 -6.07 -19.55
CA VAL A 559 -26.34 -5.64 -19.62
C VAL A 559 -26.58 -4.35 -18.83
N ALA A 560 -25.92 -4.16 -17.68
CA ALA A 560 -25.99 -2.91 -16.92
C ALA A 560 -25.45 -1.73 -17.74
N VAL A 561 -24.32 -1.87 -18.43
CA VAL A 561 -23.79 -0.83 -19.34
C VAL A 561 -24.77 -0.54 -20.47
N HIS A 562 -25.38 -1.56 -21.08
CA HIS A 562 -26.38 -1.34 -22.14
C HIS A 562 -27.63 -0.62 -21.59
N LYS A 563 -28.13 -1.05 -20.42
CA LYS A 563 -29.28 -0.41 -19.75
C LYS A 563 -29.00 1.05 -19.44
N SER A 564 -27.85 1.35 -18.84
CA SER A 564 -27.36 2.71 -18.54
C SER A 564 -27.37 3.59 -19.78
N ASN A 565 -26.73 3.14 -20.87
CA ASN A 565 -26.68 3.88 -22.13
C ASN A 565 -28.06 4.03 -22.81
N CYS A 566 -28.96 3.05 -22.64
CA CYS A 566 -30.33 3.14 -23.12
C CYS A 566 -31.12 4.22 -22.37
N PHE A 567 -31.03 4.25 -21.03
CA PHE A 567 -31.68 5.27 -20.20
C PHE A 567 -31.12 6.67 -20.46
N HIS A 568 -29.80 6.79 -20.67
CA HIS A 568 -29.19 8.06 -21.06
C HIS A 568 -29.73 8.58 -22.40
N ARG A 569 -29.86 7.71 -23.41
CA ARG A 569 -30.34 8.11 -24.75
C ARG A 569 -31.84 8.34 -24.83
N LYS A 570 -32.64 7.55 -24.11
CA LYS A 570 -34.11 7.49 -24.26
C LYS A 570 -34.89 8.06 -23.06
N GLY A 571 -34.20 8.44 -21.99
CA GLY A 571 -34.80 8.87 -20.72
C GLY A 571 -35.17 7.72 -19.80
N HIS A 572 -35.26 8.01 -18.49
CA HIS A 572 -35.55 7.01 -17.43
C HIS A 572 -36.95 6.38 -17.50
N SER A 573 -37.87 6.94 -18.29
CA SER A 573 -39.20 6.38 -18.53
C SER A 573 -39.24 5.33 -19.65
N ALA A 574 -38.13 5.10 -20.37
CA ALA A 574 -38.08 4.14 -21.46
C ALA A 574 -38.02 2.69 -20.97
N SER A 575 -38.68 1.77 -21.70
CA SER A 575 -38.60 0.32 -21.42
C SER A 575 -37.27 -0.27 -21.94
N CYS A 576 -36.18 -0.06 -21.20
CA CYS A 576 -34.85 -0.57 -21.51
C CYS A 576 -34.64 -2.01 -20.96
N LYS A 577 -35.20 -2.98 -21.69
CA LYS A 577 -35.21 -4.41 -21.35
C LYS A 577 -34.26 -5.20 -22.26
N PHE A 578 -33.30 -5.91 -21.67
CA PHE A 578 -32.28 -6.68 -22.39
C PHE A 578 -32.05 -8.05 -21.73
N SER A 579 -31.74 -9.06 -22.54
CA SER A 579 -31.43 -10.43 -22.08
C SER A 579 -29.93 -10.62 -21.85
N ASN A 580 -29.56 -11.41 -20.84
CA ASN A 580 -28.17 -11.75 -20.53
C ASN A 580 -27.58 -12.80 -21.50
N ASN A 581 -28.41 -13.67 -22.09
CA ASN A 581 -27.96 -14.83 -22.86
C ASN A 581 -27.01 -14.49 -24.03
N PRO A 582 -27.27 -13.44 -24.85
CA PRO A 582 -26.35 -13.06 -25.94
C PRO A 582 -24.95 -12.67 -25.45
N TYR A 583 -24.87 -12.03 -24.28
CA TYR A 583 -23.61 -11.64 -23.67
C TYR A 583 -22.84 -12.83 -23.11
N MET A 584 -23.53 -13.81 -22.50
CA MET A 584 -22.89 -15.06 -22.06
C MET A 584 -22.32 -15.84 -23.25
N ILE A 585 -23.05 -15.95 -24.36
CA ILE A 585 -22.57 -16.62 -25.58
C ILE A 585 -21.35 -15.89 -26.15
N GLY A 586 -21.39 -14.55 -26.23
CA GLY A 586 -20.27 -13.75 -26.71
C GLY A 586 -19.03 -13.90 -25.82
N LEU A 587 -19.20 -13.91 -24.50
CA LEU A 587 -18.13 -14.17 -23.53
C LEU A 587 -17.56 -15.58 -23.69
N GLY A 588 -18.40 -16.61 -23.81
CA GLY A 588 -17.95 -17.99 -24.02
C GLY A 588 -17.12 -18.16 -25.29
N VAL A 589 -17.52 -17.51 -26.40
CA VAL A 589 -16.72 -17.50 -27.65
C VAL A 589 -15.36 -16.84 -27.43
N PHE A 590 -15.31 -15.74 -26.68
CA PHE A 590 -14.06 -15.05 -26.36
C PHE A 590 -13.16 -15.88 -25.42
N GLU A 591 -13.76 -16.56 -24.44
CA GLU A 591 -13.08 -17.44 -23.49
C GLU A 591 -12.53 -18.70 -24.15
N ILE A 592 -13.16 -19.22 -25.21
CA ILE A 592 -12.60 -20.30 -26.03
C ILE A 592 -11.23 -19.90 -26.58
N PHE A 593 -11.11 -18.67 -27.10
CA PHE A 593 -9.84 -18.17 -27.64
C PHE A 593 -8.78 -18.01 -26.55
N LEU A 594 -9.13 -17.35 -25.44
CA LEU A 594 -8.19 -17.12 -24.33
C LEU A 594 -7.78 -18.43 -23.63
N SER A 595 -8.67 -19.41 -23.56
CA SER A 595 -8.39 -20.71 -22.94
C SER A 595 -7.28 -21.49 -23.66
N GLN A 596 -6.94 -21.14 -24.91
CA GLN A 596 -5.85 -21.81 -25.63
C GLN A 596 -4.45 -21.40 -25.15
N ILE A 597 -4.35 -20.39 -24.29
CA ILE A 597 -3.07 -19.96 -23.73
C ILE A 597 -2.54 -21.04 -22.77
N PRO A 598 -1.36 -21.62 -23.03
CA PRO A 598 -0.98 -22.91 -22.45
C PRO A 598 -0.58 -22.86 -20.98
N ASN A 599 -0.11 -21.71 -20.46
CA ASN A 599 0.47 -21.60 -19.13
C ASN A 599 0.09 -20.28 -18.41
N LEU A 600 -0.01 -20.34 -17.08
CA LEU A 600 -0.24 -19.17 -16.21
C LEU A 600 0.79 -18.05 -16.40
N HIS A 601 2.05 -18.40 -16.63
CA HIS A 601 3.12 -17.44 -16.90
C HIS A 601 2.80 -16.53 -18.10
N ASN A 602 2.18 -17.09 -19.15
CA ASN A 602 1.79 -16.32 -20.33
C ASN A 602 0.53 -15.49 -20.09
N LEU A 603 -0.20 -15.76 -19.00
CA LEU A 603 -1.36 -15.00 -18.53
C LEU A 603 -1.01 -13.91 -17.50
N THR A 604 0.26 -13.77 -17.10
CA THR A 604 0.67 -12.83 -16.04
C THR A 604 0.24 -11.39 -16.34
N ILE A 605 0.31 -10.96 -17.60
CA ILE A 605 -0.13 -9.61 -18.02
C ILE A 605 -1.66 -9.50 -17.90
N LEU A 606 -2.40 -10.53 -18.31
CA LEU A 606 -3.86 -10.54 -18.24
C LEU A 606 -4.34 -10.53 -16.77
N SER A 607 -3.68 -11.30 -15.90
CA SER A 607 -3.93 -11.32 -14.45
C SER A 607 -3.58 -9.98 -13.79
N ALA A 608 -2.46 -9.35 -14.18
CA ALA A 608 -2.11 -8.01 -13.69
C ALA A 608 -3.14 -6.95 -14.10
N ILE A 609 -3.64 -6.98 -15.33
CA ILE A 609 -4.72 -6.10 -15.80
C ILE A 609 -5.98 -6.39 -14.97
N ALA A 610 -6.35 -7.65 -14.80
CA ALA A 610 -7.54 -8.04 -14.03
C ALA A 610 -7.47 -7.56 -12.57
N ALA A 611 -6.31 -7.66 -11.90
CA ALA A 611 -6.10 -7.16 -10.54
C ALA A 611 -6.24 -5.62 -10.46
N VAL A 612 -5.71 -4.89 -11.44
CA VAL A 612 -5.86 -3.42 -11.49
C VAL A 612 -7.32 -3.04 -11.70
N MET A 613 -8.03 -3.74 -12.60
CA MET A 613 -9.45 -3.51 -12.84
C MET A 613 -10.29 -3.80 -11.59
N SER A 614 -9.92 -4.80 -10.78
CA SER A 614 -10.63 -5.08 -9.52
C SER A 614 -10.49 -4.00 -8.47
N PHE A 615 -9.31 -3.37 -8.37
CA PHE A 615 -9.16 -2.18 -7.56
C PHE A 615 -9.97 -1.01 -8.11
N GLY A 616 -10.02 -0.86 -9.43
CA GLY A 616 -10.77 0.19 -10.11
C GLY A 616 -12.25 0.17 -9.76
N TYR A 617 -12.96 -0.94 -10.01
CA TYR A 617 -14.41 -0.98 -9.75
C TYR A 617 -14.74 -0.98 -8.26
N SER A 618 -13.88 -1.56 -7.40
CA SER A 618 -14.08 -1.52 -5.94
C SER A 618 -13.95 -0.11 -5.40
N SER A 619 -12.94 0.65 -5.87
CA SER A 619 -12.74 2.04 -5.48
C SER A 619 -13.88 2.94 -5.97
N ILE A 620 -14.39 2.71 -7.18
CA ILE A 620 -15.57 3.40 -7.70
C ILE A 620 -16.80 3.09 -6.84
N GLY A 621 -17.03 1.82 -6.50
CA GLY A 621 -18.14 1.40 -5.65
C GLY A 621 -18.09 2.01 -4.24
N ILE A 622 -16.90 2.06 -3.64
CA ILE A 622 -16.64 2.76 -2.36
C ILE A 622 -16.95 4.25 -2.51
N GLY A 623 -16.47 4.90 -3.57
CA GLY A 623 -16.73 6.32 -3.84
C GLY A 623 -18.22 6.63 -3.99
N LEU A 624 -18.96 5.78 -4.71
CA LEU A 624 -20.41 5.90 -4.88
C LEU A 624 -21.17 5.62 -3.57
N ALA A 625 -20.72 4.66 -2.76
CA ALA A 625 -21.27 4.40 -1.43
C ALA A 625 -21.13 5.62 -0.52
N ILE A 626 -19.93 6.19 -0.47
CA ILE A 626 -19.64 7.43 0.27
C ILE A 626 -20.53 8.56 -0.25
N ALA A 627 -20.65 8.74 -1.57
CA ALA A 627 -21.51 9.77 -2.15
C ALA A 627 -22.99 9.59 -1.77
N THR A 628 -23.48 8.34 -1.74
CA THR A 628 -24.86 8.00 -1.38
C THR A 628 -25.13 8.31 0.10
N ILE A 629 -24.21 7.93 0.99
CA ILE A 629 -24.27 8.24 2.42
C ILE A 629 -24.27 9.77 2.63
N ILE A 630 -23.37 10.48 1.96
CA ILE A 630 -23.24 11.95 2.05
C ILE A 630 -24.49 12.66 1.52
N SER A 631 -25.18 12.09 0.53
CA SER A 631 -26.41 12.67 -0.03
C SER A 631 -27.64 12.55 0.86
N GLY A 632 -27.52 11.93 2.04
CA GLY A 632 -28.64 11.71 2.98
C GLY A 632 -29.63 10.64 2.52
N LYS A 633 -29.30 9.88 1.46
CA LYS A 633 -30.11 8.79 0.90
C LYS A 633 -29.75 7.41 1.48
N GLY A 634 -28.99 7.37 2.57
CA GLY A 634 -28.56 6.12 3.20
C GLY A 634 -29.72 5.27 3.70
N GLY A 635 -29.64 3.96 3.48
CA GLY A 635 -30.64 3.00 3.95
C GLY A 635 -30.65 2.79 5.48
N LYS A 636 -31.73 2.21 6.02
CA LYS A 636 -31.82 1.85 7.44
C LYS A 636 -30.94 0.64 7.74
N THR A 637 -30.09 0.73 8.77
CA THR A 637 -29.17 -0.34 9.19
C THR A 637 -29.55 -0.92 10.56
N THR A 638 -29.08 -2.13 10.85
CA THR A 638 -29.28 -2.84 12.11
C THR A 638 -27.97 -3.39 12.68
N LEU A 639 -27.92 -3.53 14.02
CA LEU A 639 -26.74 -4.06 14.73
C LEU A 639 -26.53 -5.56 14.50
N THR A 640 -27.63 -6.32 14.40
CA THR A 640 -27.65 -7.80 14.35
C THR A 640 -28.04 -8.38 12.99
N GLY A 641 -28.40 -7.55 12.01
CA GLY A 641 -28.69 -8.00 10.64
C GLY A 641 -29.95 -8.86 10.50
N VAL A 642 -30.08 -9.49 9.33
CA VAL A 642 -31.05 -10.53 8.97
C VAL A 642 -30.26 -11.79 8.56
N GLU A 643 -30.27 -12.84 9.38
CA GLU A 643 -29.35 -13.98 9.25
C GLU A 643 -29.27 -14.64 7.85
N VAL A 644 -28.14 -14.50 7.14
CA VAL A 644 -27.54 -15.45 6.15
C VAL A 644 -26.04 -15.14 5.95
N GLY A 645 -25.21 -16.19 5.81
CA GLY A 645 -23.74 -16.16 5.80
C GLY A 645 -23.02 -15.78 4.48
N ILE A 646 -21.69 -15.61 4.60
CA ILE A 646 -20.75 -15.05 3.61
C ILE A 646 -19.65 -16.07 3.27
N ASP A 647 -19.13 -16.00 2.03
CA ASP A 647 -18.15 -16.94 1.47
C ASP A 647 -16.89 -16.27 0.87
N VAL A 648 -15.71 -16.90 1.03
CA VAL A 648 -14.41 -16.56 0.37
C VAL A 648 -13.55 -17.83 0.20
N THR A 649 -12.93 -18.06 -0.96
CA THR A 649 -11.79 -19.02 -1.13
C THR A 649 -10.73 -18.58 -2.17
N VAL A 650 -9.49 -19.08 -1.99
CA VAL A 650 -8.22 -18.76 -2.68
C VAL A 650 -7.59 -20.05 -3.24
N ALA A 651 -6.97 -20.02 -4.42
CA ALA A 651 -5.71 -20.72 -4.74
C ALA A 651 -5.17 -20.30 -6.13
N ASP A 652 -3.86 -20.10 -6.27
CA ASP A 652 -3.19 -20.09 -7.58
C ASP A 652 -1.84 -20.84 -7.54
N LYS A 653 -1.49 -21.47 -8.67
CA LYS A 653 -0.35 -22.40 -8.86
C LYS A 653 0.84 -21.71 -9.54
N ASP A 654 2.03 -21.97 -8.99
CA ASP A 654 3.40 -21.80 -9.55
C ASP A 654 3.64 -20.73 -10.64
N THR A 655 4.09 -19.54 -10.21
CA THR A 655 4.75 -18.53 -11.07
C THR A 655 6.14 -18.09 -10.59
N LEU A 656 6.59 -18.60 -9.43
CA LEU A 656 7.83 -18.14 -8.80
C LEU A 656 9.07 -18.81 -9.42
N LYS A 657 9.90 -18.03 -10.10
CA LYS A 657 11.25 -18.43 -10.51
C LYS A 657 12.31 -17.82 -9.57
N SER A 658 12.98 -18.70 -8.82
CA SER A 658 14.25 -18.51 -8.08
C SER A 658 14.33 -17.36 -7.06
N GLU A 659 15.40 -17.42 -6.25
CA GLU A 659 15.63 -16.77 -4.93
C GLU A 659 14.81 -15.51 -4.60
N PRO A 660 14.09 -15.46 -3.45
CA PRO A 660 14.12 -16.32 -2.25
C PRO A 660 13.32 -17.64 -2.34
N PRO A 661 13.39 -18.55 -1.33
CA PRO A 661 12.62 -19.81 -1.31
C PRO A 661 11.13 -19.61 -1.59
N GLU A 662 10.51 -20.50 -2.38
CA GLU A 662 9.15 -20.31 -2.91
C GLU A 662 8.11 -20.14 -1.78
N ASN A 663 8.27 -20.86 -0.67
CA ASN A 663 7.40 -20.73 0.49
C ASN A 663 7.48 -19.32 1.13
N GLN A 664 8.65 -18.67 1.14
CA GLN A 664 8.81 -17.32 1.69
C GLN A 664 8.20 -16.28 0.77
N ALA A 665 8.38 -16.43 -0.55
CA ALA A 665 7.76 -15.56 -1.53
C ALA A 665 6.22 -15.72 -1.53
N MET A 666 5.71 -16.96 -1.47
CA MET A 666 4.27 -17.22 -1.37
C MET A 666 3.66 -16.70 -0.07
N LYS A 667 4.32 -16.84 1.08
CA LYS A 667 3.82 -16.26 2.35
C LYS A 667 3.72 -14.74 2.31
N LYS A 668 4.69 -14.08 1.65
CA LYS A 668 4.62 -12.63 1.41
C LYS A 668 3.47 -12.29 0.47
N ALA A 669 3.33 -13.01 -0.64
CA ALA A 669 2.24 -12.81 -1.60
C ALA A 669 0.86 -13.03 -0.94
N ASN A 670 0.70 -14.10 -0.14
CA ASN A 670 -0.49 -14.37 0.66
C ASN A 670 -0.78 -13.23 1.63
N GLY A 671 0.23 -12.75 2.38
CA GLY A 671 0.06 -11.64 3.31
C GLY A 671 -0.39 -10.36 2.64
N ILE A 672 0.24 -9.97 1.53
CA ILE A 672 -0.13 -8.77 0.77
C ILE A 672 -1.54 -8.92 0.21
N SER A 673 -1.84 -10.06 -0.39
CA SER A 673 -3.10 -10.28 -1.10
C SER A 673 -4.28 -10.40 -0.15
N LEU A 674 -4.19 -11.25 0.88
CA LEU A 674 -5.27 -11.39 1.87
C LEU A 674 -5.51 -10.11 2.65
N PHE A 675 -4.46 -9.39 3.04
CA PHE A 675 -4.64 -8.10 3.68
C PHE A 675 -5.35 -7.10 2.75
N THR A 676 -4.87 -6.98 1.52
CA THR A 676 -5.41 -6.02 0.54
C THR A 676 -6.86 -6.34 0.23
N VAL A 677 -7.17 -7.61 0.01
CA VAL A 677 -8.55 -8.12 -0.11
C VAL A 677 -9.36 -7.70 1.10
N THR A 678 -8.93 -8.05 2.32
CA THR A 678 -9.72 -7.82 3.53
C THR A 678 -9.98 -6.33 3.75
N ALA A 679 -9.02 -5.45 3.44
CA ALA A 679 -9.21 -4.00 3.50
C ALA A 679 -10.27 -3.53 2.50
N PHE A 680 -10.19 -3.95 1.24
CA PHE A 680 -11.17 -3.60 0.21
C PHE A 680 -12.54 -4.21 0.49
N TYR A 681 -12.58 -5.45 0.99
CA TYR A 681 -13.78 -6.17 1.35
C TYR A 681 -14.50 -5.49 2.51
N MET A 682 -13.73 -5.10 3.53
CA MET A 682 -14.24 -4.37 4.68
C MET A 682 -14.76 -2.99 4.24
N MET A 683 -14.04 -2.25 3.39
CA MET A 683 -14.53 -0.97 2.86
C MET A 683 -15.81 -1.14 2.03
N CYS A 684 -15.86 -2.10 1.11
CA CYS A 684 -17.04 -2.34 0.28
C CYS A 684 -18.24 -2.84 1.11
N GLY A 685 -18.00 -3.74 2.07
CA GLY A 685 -19.03 -4.27 2.97
C GLY A 685 -19.60 -3.20 3.90
N ILE A 686 -18.74 -2.48 4.62
CA ILE A 686 -19.13 -1.40 5.55
C ILE A 686 -19.83 -0.27 4.80
N LEU A 687 -19.18 0.29 3.78
CA LEU A 687 -19.71 1.46 3.09
C LEU A 687 -20.94 1.09 2.25
N GLY A 688 -20.94 -0.09 1.64
CA GLY A 688 -22.11 -0.61 0.93
C GLY A 688 -23.30 -0.82 1.87
N TYR A 689 -23.10 -1.42 3.05
CA TYR A 689 -24.17 -1.58 4.04
C TYR A 689 -24.65 -0.23 4.60
N ALA A 690 -23.73 0.71 4.86
CA ALA A 690 -24.10 2.07 5.24
C ALA A 690 -24.87 2.82 4.13
N ALA A 691 -24.57 2.55 2.86
CA ALA A 691 -25.24 3.18 1.73
C ALA A 691 -26.65 2.61 1.50
N PHE A 692 -26.82 1.29 1.53
CA PHE A 692 -28.07 0.64 1.12
C PHE A 692 -28.93 0.09 2.27
N GLY A 693 -28.37 -0.04 3.48
CA GLY A 693 -29.09 -0.60 4.63
C GLY A 693 -29.46 -2.08 4.44
N ASN A 694 -30.55 -2.50 5.08
CA ASN A 694 -31.06 -3.87 5.00
C ASN A 694 -31.49 -4.30 3.58
N ASP A 695 -31.68 -3.33 2.67
CA ASP A 695 -32.07 -3.56 1.27
C ASP A 695 -30.85 -3.61 0.32
N ALA A 696 -29.65 -3.88 0.84
CA ALA A 696 -28.43 -3.94 0.05
C ALA A 696 -28.55 -4.91 -1.13
N PRO A 697 -28.18 -4.51 -2.36
CA PRO A 697 -28.29 -5.36 -3.54
C PRO A 697 -27.22 -6.46 -3.54
N GLY A 698 -27.52 -7.60 -4.17
CA GLY A 698 -26.53 -8.68 -4.38
C GLY A 698 -25.32 -8.27 -5.23
N ASN A 699 -25.44 -7.20 -6.02
CA ASN A 699 -24.33 -6.51 -6.66
C ASN A 699 -24.39 -5.03 -6.30
N MET A 700 -23.44 -4.58 -5.48
CA MET A 700 -23.33 -3.21 -4.97
C MET A 700 -23.44 -2.15 -6.08
N LEU A 701 -22.83 -2.37 -7.25
CA LEU A 701 -22.87 -1.39 -8.34
C LEU A 701 -24.25 -1.23 -8.98
N THR A 702 -25.05 -2.29 -9.00
CA THR A 702 -26.42 -2.22 -9.53
C THR A 702 -27.37 -1.46 -8.59
N GLY A 703 -27.03 -1.33 -7.30
CA GLY A 703 -27.84 -0.59 -6.32
C GLY A 703 -27.76 0.91 -6.43
N PHE A 704 -26.66 1.46 -6.97
CA PHE A 704 -26.52 2.91 -7.14
C PHE A 704 -27.50 3.49 -8.19
N GLY A 705 -28.17 2.63 -8.95
CA GLY A 705 -29.07 3.02 -10.03
C GLY A 705 -28.31 3.54 -11.26
N PHE A 706 -29.06 3.89 -12.31
CA PHE A 706 -28.50 4.43 -13.56
C PHE A 706 -28.42 5.97 -13.56
N TYR A 707 -28.17 6.57 -12.39
CA TYR A 707 -28.19 8.02 -12.20
C TYR A 707 -26.77 8.63 -12.32
N GLU A 708 -26.69 9.94 -12.53
CA GLU A 708 -25.43 10.69 -12.72
C GLU A 708 -24.44 10.52 -11.54
N PRO A 709 -23.14 10.26 -11.79
CA PRO A 709 -22.52 10.08 -13.11
C PRO A 709 -22.65 8.64 -13.63
N PHE A 710 -23.51 8.42 -14.63
CA PHE A 710 -23.76 7.10 -15.22
C PHE A 710 -22.51 6.50 -15.89
N TRP A 711 -21.62 7.36 -16.44
CA TRP A 711 -20.36 6.94 -17.03
C TRP A 711 -19.42 6.27 -16.02
N LEU A 712 -19.50 6.64 -14.73
CA LEU A 712 -18.67 6.07 -13.68
C LEU A 712 -19.14 4.64 -13.36
N VAL A 713 -20.45 4.41 -13.36
CA VAL A 713 -21.07 3.08 -13.23
C VAL A 713 -20.74 2.22 -14.45
N ASP A 714 -20.75 2.78 -15.66
CA ASP A 714 -20.38 2.07 -16.89
C ASP A 714 -18.90 1.64 -16.87
N VAL A 715 -17.99 2.54 -16.49
CA VAL A 715 -16.56 2.23 -16.35
C VAL A 715 -16.34 1.13 -15.31
N ALA A 716 -17.02 1.18 -14.16
CA ALA A 716 -16.91 0.14 -13.14
C ALA A 716 -17.43 -1.23 -13.63
N ASN A 717 -18.54 -1.26 -14.39
CA ASN A 717 -19.06 -2.49 -14.97
C ASN A 717 -18.14 -3.05 -16.08
N ILE A 718 -17.50 -2.20 -16.89
CA ILE A 718 -16.49 -2.62 -17.86
C ILE A 718 -15.27 -3.21 -17.14
N PHE A 719 -14.82 -2.58 -16.06
CA PHE A 719 -13.71 -3.10 -15.24
C PHE A 719 -14.05 -4.47 -14.64
N ILE A 720 -15.29 -4.70 -14.21
CA ILE A 720 -15.75 -6.02 -13.77
C ILE A 720 -15.60 -7.04 -14.90
N VAL A 721 -16.05 -6.72 -16.11
CA VAL A 721 -15.97 -7.65 -17.26
C VAL A 721 -14.52 -8.02 -17.56
N VAL A 722 -13.62 -7.02 -17.65
CA VAL A 722 -12.20 -7.26 -17.91
C VAL A 722 -11.56 -8.10 -16.80
N HIS A 723 -11.90 -7.81 -15.54
CA HIS A 723 -11.41 -8.58 -14.40
C HIS A 723 -11.88 -10.03 -14.44
N LEU A 724 -13.17 -10.28 -14.64
CA LEU A 724 -13.75 -11.63 -14.63
C LEU A 724 -13.26 -12.48 -15.79
N VAL A 725 -13.01 -11.89 -16.95
CA VAL A 725 -12.36 -12.59 -18.07
C VAL A 725 -10.95 -13.05 -17.69
N GLY A 726 -10.17 -12.21 -17.01
CA GLY A 726 -8.84 -12.59 -16.52
C GLY A 726 -8.90 -13.66 -15.42
N ALA A 727 -9.83 -13.51 -14.48
CA ALA A 727 -10.06 -14.47 -13.39
C ALA A 727 -10.49 -15.84 -13.94
N TYR A 728 -11.38 -15.88 -14.93
CA TYR A 728 -11.76 -17.12 -15.63
C TYR A 728 -10.54 -17.89 -16.10
N GLN A 729 -9.57 -17.20 -16.73
CA GLN A 729 -8.35 -17.84 -17.21
C GLN A 729 -7.47 -18.35 -16.06
N VAL A 730 -7.45 -17.68 -14.92
CA VAL A 730 -6.72 -18.15 -13.74
C VAL A 730 -7.33 -19.45 -13.19
N PHE A 731 -8.64 -19.48 -12.97
CA PHE A 731 -9.33 -20.62 -12.36
C PHE A 731 -9.46 -21.85 -13.26
N THR A 732 -9.43 -21.68 -14.58
CA THR A 732 -9.53 -22.83 -15.48
C THR A 732 -8.22 -23.56 -15.71
N GLN A 733 -7.07 -22.92 -15.47
CA GLN A 733 -5.77 -23.53 -15.75
C GLN A 733 -5.42 -24.74 -14.87
N PRO A 734 -5.70 -24.76 -13.55
CA PRO A 734 -5.53 -25.96 -12.74
C PRO A 734 -6.36 -27.14 -13.24
N VAL A 735 -7.61 -26.86 -13.64
CA VAL A 735 -8.53 -27.85 -14.24
C VAL A 735 -7.95 -28.38 -15.55
N TYR A 736 -7.41 -27.50 -16.39
CA TYR A 736 -6.81 -27.87 -17.66
C TYR A 736 -5.56 -28.73 -17.50
N LEU A 737 -4.63 -28.27 -16.67
CA LEU A 737 -3.39 -28.98 -16.39
C LEU A 737 -3.66 -30.38 -15.85
N PHE A 738 -4.66 -30.51 -14.99
CA PHE A 738 -5.08 -31.80 -14.43
C PHE A 738 -5.51 -32.79 -15.52
N TYR A 739 -6.53 -32.44 -16.31
CA TYR A 739 -7.06 -33.38 -17.30
C TYR A 739 -6.02 -33.67 -18.40
N GLU A 740 -5.20 -32.68 -18.78
CA GLU A 740 -4.13 -32.84 -19.76
C GLU A 740 -3.02 -33.76 -19.24
N THR A 741 -2.69 -33.69 -17.95
CA THR A 741 -1.67 -34.55 -17.34
C THR A 741 -2.20 -35.97 -17.18
N TRP A 742 -3.42 -36.13 -16.67
CA TRP A 742 -4.08 -37.43 -16.57
C TRP A 742 -4.21 -38.12 -17.93
N ALA A 743 -4.62 -37.40 -18.98
CA ALA A 743 -4.74 -37.96 -20.32
C ALA A 743 -3.38 -38.38 -20.89
N ARG A 744 -2.32 -37.60 -20.66
CA ARG A 744 -0.95 -37.95 -21.08
C ARG A 744 -0.43 -39.19 -20.37
N GLU A 745 -0.69 -39.33 -19.07
CA GLU A 745 -0.32 -40.51 -18.30
C GLU A 745 -1.12 -41.75 -18.73
N LYS A 746 -2.41 -41.59 -19.01
CA LYS A 746 -3.30 -42.69 -19.39
C LYS A 746 -3.07 -43.16 -20.83
N TRP A 747 -2.76 -42.24 -21.75
CA TRP A 747 -2.57 -42.53 -23.18
C TRP A 747 -1.25 -41.92 -23.71
N PRO A 748 -0.09 -42.42 -23.28
CA PRO A 748 1.21 -41.86 -23.64
C PRO A 748 1.54 -41.97 -25.13
N ASN A 749 0.95 -42.94 -25.84
CA ASN A 749 1.20 -43.18 -27.26
C ASN A 749 0.19 -42.52 -28.19
N SER A 750 -0.82 -41.82 -27.66
CA SER A 750 -1.86 -41.21 -28.49
C SER A 750 -1.34 -39.93 -29.15
N THR A 751 -1.45 -39.87 -30.48
CA THR A 751 -1.11 -38.68 -31.26
C THR A 751 -2.09 -37.53 -30.97
N PHE A 752 -3.35 -37.82 -30.67
CA PHE A 752 -4.33 -36.81 -30.26
C PHE A 752 -3.95 -36.12 -28.95
N VAL A 753 -3.36 -36.87 -28.01
CA VAL A 753 -3.02 -36.40 -26.66
C VAL A 753 -1.63 -35.76 -26.60
N ASN A 754 -0.66 -36.24 -27.38
CA ASN A 754 0.75 -35.86 -27.20
C ASN A 754 1.34 -35.05 -28.36
N LYS A 755 0.71 -35.02 -29.54
CA LYS A 755 1.27 -34.30 -30.70
C LYS A 755 1.05 -32.80 -30.54
N GLU A 756 2.15 -32.05 -30.56
CA GLU A 756 2.14 -30.59 -30.60
C GLU A 756 2.32 -30.07 -32.03
N TYR A 757 1.49 -29.09 -32.41
CA TYR A 757 1.50 -28.41 -33.70
C TYR A 757 1.97 -26.96 -33.49
N PRO A 758 3.17 -26.57 -33.96
CA PRO A 758 3.69 -25.22 -33.79
C PRO A 758 3.07 -24.24 -34.80
N ILE A 759 2.64 -23.08 -34.32
CA ILE A 759 2.22 -21.92 -35.12
C ILE A 759 3.22 -20.78 -34.88
N ASN A 760 3.88 -20.32 -35.94
CA ASN A 760 4.73 -19.13 -35.87
C ASN A 760 3.88 -17.86 -35.99
N ILE A 761 3.87 -17.05 -34.93
CA ILE A 761 3.15 -15.78 -34.89
C ILE A 761 4.11 -14.60 -35.16
N SER A 762 5.39 -14.74 -34.80
CA SER A 762 6.46 -13.75 -35.03
C SER A 762 7.84 -14.39 -34.93
N ASN A 763 8.91 -13.72 -35.38
CA ASN A 763 10.31 -14.18 -35.34
C ASN A 763 10.83 -14.56 -33.92
N LYS A 764 10.07 -14.28 -32.86
CA LYS A 764 10.41 -14.62 -31.46
C LYS A 764 9.32 -15.43 -30.73
N THR A 765 8.20 -15.79 -31.35
CA THR A 765 7.08 -16.43 -30.64
C THR A 765 6.47 -17.58 -31.46
N VAL A 766 6.64 -18.80 -30.93
CA VAL A 766 6.05 -20.04 -31.44
C VAL A 766 4.96 -20.46 -30.46
N LEU A 767 3.71 -20.55 -30.92
CA LEU A 767 2.59 -21.06 -30.13
C LEU A 767 2.34 -22.52 -30.53
N SER A 768 2.57 -23.48 -29.65
CA SER A 768 2.25 -24.88 -29.92
C SER A 768 0.86 -25.25 -29.39
N PHE A 769 0.03 -25.85 -30.25
CA PHE A 769 -1.30 -26.35 -29.86
C PHE A 769 -1.39 -27.86 -30.01
N ASN A 770 -2.29 -28.46 -29.23
CA ASN A 770 -2.51 -29.89 -29.15
C ASN A 770 -4.01 -30.15 -29.35
N LEU A 771 -4.37 -31.25 -30.03
CA LEU A 771 -5.77 -31.53 -30.36
C LEU A 771 -6.62 -31.81 -29.11
N LEU A 772 -6.08 -32.52 -28.11
CA LEU A 772 -6.73 -32.68 -26.81
C LEU A 772 -6.91 -31.32 -26.10
N ARG A 773 -5.90 -30.44 -26.16
CA ARG A 773 -5.99 -29.09 -25.55
C ARG A 773 -7.10 -28.27 -26.19
N LEU A 774 -7.12 -28.24 -27.52
CA LEU A 774 -8.11 -27.47 -28.29
C LEU A 774 -9.53 -27.97 -28.02
N THR A 775 -9.75 -29.28 -28.18
CA THR A 775 -11.08 -29.88 -28.02
C THR A 775 -11.54 -29.89 -26.57
N GLY A 776 -10.70 -30.32 -25.63
CA GLY A 776 -11.02 -30.42 -24.21
C GLY A 776 -11.33 -29.07 -23.56
N ARG A 777 -10.50 -28.05 -23.80
CA ARG A 777 -10.75 -26.69 -23.28
C ARG A 777 -11.99 -26.06 -23.91
N THR A 778 -12.22 -26.26 -25.20
CA THR A 778 -13.43 -25.76 -25.88
C THR A 778 -14.70 -26.40 -25.32
N ILE A 779 -14.72 -27.73 -25.13
CA ILE A 779 -15.85 -28.44 -24.54
C ILE A 779 -16.13 -27.91 -23.13
N PHE A 780 -15.09 -27.70 -22.32
CA PHE A 780 -15.24 -27.17 -20.97
C PHE A 780 -15.89 -25.77 -20.97
N VAL A 781 -15.41 -24.84 -21.80
CA VAL A 781 -15.99 -23.48 -21.89
C VAL A 781 -17.44 -23.52 -22.37
N VAL A 782 -17.76 -24.38 -23.34
CA VAL A 782 -19.14 -24.55 -23.83
C VAL A 782 -20.06 -25.06 -22.72
N ILE A 783 -19.65 -26.09 -21.98
CA ILE A 783 -20.43 -26.63 -20.86
C ILE A 783 -20.63 -25.56 -19.78
N ALA A 784 -19.58 -24.84 -19.39
CA ALA A 784 -19.68 -23.78 -18.39
C ALA A 784 -20.65 -22.67 -18.84
N THR A 785 -20.60 -22.27 -20.11
CA THR A 785 -21.51 -21.26 -20.68
C THR A 785 -22.96 -21.74 -20.69
N VAL A 786 -23.21 -23.01 -21.06
CA VAL A 786 -24.56 -23.59 -21.05
C VAL A 786 -25.12 -23.69 -19.63
N LEU A 787 -24.29 -24.10 -18.66
CA LEU A 787 -24.67 -24.13 -17.25
C LEU A 787 -24.95 -22.73 -16.70
N ALA A 788 -24.15 -21.73 -17.07
CA ALA A 788 -24.40 -20.32 -16.73
C ALA A 788 -25.75 -19.82 -17.25
N MET A 789 -26.11 -20.20 -18.49
CA MET A 789 -27.41 -19.86 -19.07
C MET A 789 -28.58 -20.60 -18.42
N ALA A 790 -28.34 -21.79 -17.87
CA ALA A 790 -29.34 -22.61 -17.21
C ALA A 790 -29.64 -22.15 -15.76
N MET A 791 -28.69 -21.46 -15.10
CA MET A 791 -28.75 -21.11 -13.68
C MET A 791 -28.94 -19.59 -13.45
N PRO A 792 -30.17 -19.12 -13.12
CA PRO A 792 -30.41 -17.69 -12.93
C PRO A 792 -30.06 -17.11 -11.55
N PHE A 793 -29.52 -17.91 -10.61
CA PHE A 793 -29.41 -17.57 -9.17
C PHE A 793 -27.97 -17.44 -8.67
N PHE A 794 -27.39 -16.27 -8.91
CA PHE A 794 -25.98 -15.99 -8.69
C PHE A 794 -25.51 -16.09 -7.22
N ASN A 795 -26.25 -15.53 -6.25
CA ASN A 795 -25.80 -15.47 -4.85
C ASN A 795 -25.83 -16.82 -4.14
N ASP A 796 -26.96 -17.54 -4.21
CA ASP A 796 -27.15 -18.81 -3.52
C ASP A 796 -26.18 -19.89 -4.05
N PHE A 797 -25.86 -19.84 -5.34
CA PHE A 797 -24.90 -20.74 -5.96
C PHE A 797 -23.46 -20.46 -5.51
N LEU A 798 -23.04 -19.19 -5.44
CA LEU A 798 -21.71 -18.85 -4.92
C LEU A 798 -21.55 -19.21 -3.44
N ALA A 799 -22.58 -18.94 -2.63
CA ALA A 799 -22.61 -19.29 -1.21
C ALA A 799 -22.63 -20.81 -0.97
N LEU A 800 -23.07 -21.61 -1.95
CA LEU A 800 -22.98 -23.06 -1.88
C LEU A 800 -21.56 -23.54 -2.23
N LEU A 801 -20.97 -22.97 -3.28
CA LEU A 801 -19.64 -23.36 -3.76
C LEU A 801 -18.55 -23.05 -2.74
N GLY A 802 -18.57 -21.88 -2.13
CA GLY A 802 -17.56 -21.58 -1.14
C GLY A 802 -17.82 -22.30 0.19
N ALA A 803 -19.07 -22.59 0.59
CA ALA A 803 -19.35 -23.46 1.74
C ALA A 803 -18.77 -24.88 1.53
N ILE A 804 -18.90 -25.43 0.32
CA ILE A 804 -18.33 -26.73 -0.05
C ILE A 804 -16.80 -26.66 -0.18
N GLY A 805 -16.23 -25.52 -0.57
CA GLY A 805 -14.79 -25.36 -0.74
C GLY A 805 -14.01 -24.92 0.50
N PHE A 806 -14.62 -24.14 1.38
CA PHE A 806 -13.95 -23.45 2.47
C PHE A 806 -13.36 -24.45 3.47
N TRP A 807 -14.19 -25.31 4.06
CA TRP A 807 -13.68 -26.28 5.04
C TRP A 807 -12.65 -27.26 4.46
N PRO A 808 -12.93 -28.04 3.40
CA PRO A 808 -12.00 -29.07 2.95
C PRO A 808 -10.71 -28.46 2.38
N LEU A 809 -10.82 -27.46 1.50
CA LEU A 809 -9.67 -26.96 0.74
C LEU A 809 -8.91 -25.85 1.47
N THR A 810 -9.61 -24.93 2.15
CA THR A 810 -8.96 -23.78 2.81
C THR A 810 -8.46 -24.13 4.21
N VAL A 811 -9.09 -25.10 4.89
CA VAL A 811 -8.80 -25.37 6.31
C VAL A 811 -8.31 -26.80 6.55
N TYR A 812 -9.12 -27.81 6.24
CA TYR A 812 -8.88 -29.20 6.64
C TYR A 812 -7.56 -29.73 6.11
N PHE A 813 -7.39 -29.77 4.79
CA PHE A 813 -6.22 -30.38 4.18
C PHE A 813 -4.93 -29.59 4.45
N PRO A 814 -4.86 -28.25 4.37
CA PRO A 814 -3.66 -27.52 4.79
C PRO A 814 -3.24 -27.84 6.23
N VAL A 815 -4.21 -27.96 7.14
CA VAL A 815 -3.96 -28.33 8.53
C VAL A 815 -3.46 -29.78 8.64
N GLN A 816 -4.10 -30.75 7.99
CA GLN A 816 -3.67 -32.16 8.05
C GLN A 816 -2.29 -32.37 7.41
N MET A 817 -2.02 -31.73 6.27
CA MET A 817 -0.71 -31.76 5.62
C MET A 817 0.37 -31.22 6.54
N HIS A 818 0.11 -30.09 7.21
CA HIS A 818 1.06 -29.50 8.14
C HIS A 818 1.32 -30.39 9.36
N ILE A 819 0.27 -30.98 9.96
CA ILE A 819 0.39 -31.93 11.06
C ILE A 819 1.25 -33.13 10.66
N SER A 820 1.02 -33.67 9.45
CA SER A 820 1.74 -34.81 8.89
C SER A 820 3.22 -34.46 8.61
N GLN A 821 3.48 -33.37 7.89
CA GLN A 821 4.83 -32.91 7.52
C GLN A 821 5.69 -32.60 8.76
N ARG A 822 5.11 -31.95 9.78
CA ARG A 822 5.81 -31.59 11.03
C ARG A 822 5.76 -32.67 12.11
N LYS A 823 5.12 -33.82 11.85
CA LYS A 823 4.94 -34.92 12.80
C LYS A 823 4.42 -34.44 14.17
N ILE A 824 3.41 -33.56 14.16
CA ILE A 824 2.89 -32.94 15.38
C ILE A 824 2.20 -34.01 16.24
N LYS A 825 2.64 -34.14 17.51
CA LYS A 825 2.04 -35.10 18.45
C LYS A 825 0.59 -34.73 18.78
N ARG A 826 -0.30 -35.73 18.81
CA ARG A 826 -1.74 -35.58 19.10
C ARG A 826 -2.02 -34.96 20.48
N SER A 827 -1.13 -35.14 21.46
CA SER A 827 -1.26 -34.55 22.79
C SER A 827 -0.76 -33.10 22.91
N SER A 828 -0.23 -32.51 21.85
CA SER A 828 0.31 -31.14 21.91
C SER A 828 -0.79 -30.08 21.84
N VAL A 829 -0.59 -28.97 22.54
CA VAL A 829 -1.49 -27.80 22.47
C VAL A 829 -1.68 -27.32 21.03
N LYS A 830 -0.62 -27.33 20.22
CA LYS A 830 -0.67 -26.98 18.80
C LYS A 830 -1.62 -27.88 18.01
N TRP A 831 -1.61 -29.19 18.28
CA TRP A 831 -2.53 -30.12 17.63
C TRP A 831 -3.98 -29.83 18.03
N CYS A 832 -4.25 -29.61 19.32
CA CYS A 832 -5.59 -29.24 19.79
C CYS A 832 -6.11 -27.96 19.12
N VAL A 833 -5.30 -26.91 19.05
CA VAL A 833 -5.69 -25.64 18.42
C VAL A 833 -6.00 -25.83 16.93
N LEU A 834 -5.16 -26.59 16.22
CA LEU A 834 -5.37 -26.88 14.80
C LEU A 834 -6.66 -27.67 14.55
N GLN A 835 -6.98 -28.64 15.40
CA GLN A 835 -8.23 -29.39 15.28
C GLN A 835 -9.45 -28.57 15.70
N LEU A 836 -9.32 -27.66 16.66
CA LEU A 836 -10.38 -26.74 17.05
C LEU A 836 -10.77 -25.82 15.87
N ILE A 837 -9.77 -25.23 15.19
CA ILE A 837 -9.99 -24.40 13.99
C ILE A 837 -10.69 -25.24 12.90
N ASN A 838 -10.21 -26.45 12.67
CA ASN A 838 -10.78 -27.37 11.70
C ASN A 838 -12.26 -27.71 11.98
N PHE A 839 -12.58 -28.04 13.24
CA PHE A 839 -13.95 -28.36 13.67
C PHE A 839 -14.89 -27.15 13.61
N PHE A 840 -14.44 -25.98 14.07
CA PHE A 840 -15.22 -24.74 13.96
C PHE A 840 -15.56 -24.42 12.50
N CYS A 841 -14.57 -24.48 11.60
CA CYS A 841 -14.78 -24.20 10.19
C CYS A 841 -15.70 -25.21 9.50
N LEU A 842 -15.67 -26.49 9.93
CA LEU A 842 -16.61 -27.51 9.46
C LEU A 842 -18.04 -27.14 9.81
N LEU A 843 -18.31 -26.79 11.09
CA LEU A 843 -19.66 -26.43 11.53
C LEU A 843 -20.20 -25.22 10.77
N VAL A 844 -19.38 -24.18 10.57
CA VAL A 844 -19.81 -23.01 9.81
C VAL A 844 -20.06 -23.35 8.35
N SER A 845 -19.22 -24.19 7.72
CA SER A 845 -19.41 -24.62 6.33
C SER A 845 -20.67 -25.46 6.15
N LEU A 846 -20.99 -26.33 7.10
CA LEU A 846 -22.22 -27.13 7.08
C LEU A 846 -23.47 -26.25 7.24
N ALA A 847 -23.43 -25.27 8.14
CA ALA A 847 -24.52 -24.31 8.33
C ALA A 847 -24.72 -23.44 7.07
N ALA A 848 -23.63 -22.94 6.48
CA ALA A 848 -23.67 -22.18 5.24
C ALA A 848 -24.20 -23.03 4.07
N ALA A 849 -23.73 -24.26 3.91
CA ALA A 849 -24.20 -25.17 2.86
C ALA A 849 -25.71 -25.46 3.00
N ALA A 850 -26.20 -25.68 4.21
CA ALA A 850 -27.63 -25.90 4.46
C ALA A 850 -28.47 -24.67 4.06
N GLY A 851 -28.05 -23.46 4.45
CA GLY A 851 -28.71 -22.22 4.06
C GLY A 851 -28.70 -21.99 2.55
N SER A 852 -27.56 -22.21 1.90
CA SER A 852 -27.42 -22.06 0.44
C SER A 852 -28.26 -23.08 -0.34
N ILE A 853 -28.32 -24.35 0.11
CA ILE A 853 -29.18 -25.38 -0.51
C ILE A 853 -30.67 -24.98 -0.41
N GLN A 854 -31.09 -24.45 0.74
CA GLN A 854 -32.46 -23.96 0.90
C GLN A 854 -32.75 -22.79 -0.06
N GLY A 855 -31.84 -21.80 -0.13
CA GLY A 855 -31.95 -20.65 -1.05
C GLY A 855 -32.03 -21.06 -2.52
N VAL A 856 -31.13 -21.95 -2.96
CA VAL A 856 -31.16 -22.54 -4.31
C VAL A 856 -32.49 -23.22 -4.58
N GLY A 857 -33.01 -24.01 -3.63
CA GLY A 857 -34.29 -24.71 -3.75
C GLY A 857 -35.48 -23.77 -3.90
N GLU A 858 -35.53 -22.67 -3.14
CA GLU A 858 -36.58 -21.67 -3.26
C GLU A 858 -36.54 -20.91 -4.59
N THR A 859 -35.34 -20.58 -5.06
CA THR A 859 -35.16 -19.83 -6.31
C THR A 859 -35.44 -20.72 -7.53
N LEU A 860 -35.09 -22.00 -7.49
CA LEU A 860 -35.45 -22.98 -8.52
C LEU A 860 -36.97 -23.15 -8.68
N ARG A 861 -37.72 -23.14 -7.57
CA ARG A 861 -39.21 -23.22 -7.62
C ARG A 861 -39.85 -22.01 -8.30
N LYS A 862 -39.17 -20.86 -8.33
CA LYS A 862 -39.67 -19.59 -8.88
C LYS A 862 -39.15 -19.27 -10.28
N SER A 863 -38.17 -20.02 -10.79
CA SER A 863 -37.46 -19.74 -12.06
C SER A 863 -37.78 -20.78 -13.14
N LYS A 864 -37.71 -20.36 -14.41
CA LYS A 864 -37.80 -21.25 -15.58
C LYS A 864 -36.40 -21.35 -16.21
N PRO A 865 -35.81 -22.54 -16.36
CA PRO A 865 -34.50 -22.72 -16.99
C PRO A 865 -34.47 -22.05 -18.37
N PHE A 866 -33.35 -21.39 -18.70
CA PHE A 866 -33.14 -20.65 -19.95
C PHE A 866 -34.06 -19.44 -20.21
N GLN A 867 -34.96 -19.11 -19.27
CA GLN A 867 -35.78 -17.90 -19.30
C GLN A 867 -35.36 -16.95 -18.17
N TYR A 868 -34.50 -15.97 -18.49
CA TYR A 868 -34.31 -14.81 -17.62
C TYR A 868 -35.54 -13.90 -17.74
N LYS A 869 -36.21 -13.62 -16.61
CA LYS A 869 -37.31 -12.64 -16.57
C LYS A 869 -36.78 -11.29 -17.05
N VAL A 870 -37.44 -10.74 -18.08
CA VAL A 870 -37.12 -9.50 -18.77
C VAL A 870 -37.56 -8.28 -17.97
#